data_AF-A0A951KFB0-F1
#
_entry.id   AF-A0A951KFB0-F1
#
_cell.length_a   1.000
_cell.length_b   1.000
_cell.length_c   1.000
_cell.angle_alpha   90.00
_cell.angle_beta   90.00
_cell.angle_gamma   90.00
#
_symmetry.space_group_name_H-M   'P 1'
#
loop_
_entity.id
_entity.type
_entity.pdbx_description
1 polymer ?
#
loop_
_entity_poly.entity_id
_entity_poly.type
_entity_poly.pdbx_seq_one_letter_code
_entity_poly.pdbx_strand_id
1 'polypeptide(L)'
;AREAARLICEKYGVKCVQRTNRRGYKAGAINDFLPSIESPYIAIFDADALPTAPFLRECVPQIHENPKLGFLQTPQFYANTEVSYVALASARQQNVFYEYICEGKSYSRAAFCCGTNVIFRRKALVDSGGFDEENVTEDFATSFNMHFRGWDSLYLNRTYVYSLAPENLAAYFTQQSRWSFGTLGTSRHFIKSFLRNPRALSAGQWWEYFLSATYYWVGWVNFFFILLPLLYLFFNIKPLRQDVLTYLLVFLPYMLFTLNMFYTGMASRGYKMGETVLGQQIGFISFPIHMSSAVAGVLGQKRPFGVTPKGVGGRIPWQALWPQLGLLALSGIAFVLGMYRYFAGLDRNTTAVVINSMWALYHVWMLSSVLRLNTPVREGAEKWFFGDAENPKNGVPLLPLERPRNPFTVVRVGGVVALICLSVAAFVSWKVAAWNAAPVYPVNVAIVDRTLGPNAQQHRALSWTLNYLKVRKEPKFAAGDGRRNYDVGLDYFGFVPNPNAPLRPDVIGGGDLVATGYDIPLPGRLTTPGALYLADTYGEWVAFDANRRRYVRSRAARRGLSVEEIDAVENFARRGGLVMGEWNTLGYPTRPGDFLPPPQLEAAIDAQRRRALRLQAQTLPAARARVGAAEASGDYRRISIARGRLEDARGALVDADAKRRALQALVIPNTARARQGAAAERLEKLLHVSYQGWYGRYVENFAQEKEYDFRLWKNVRDSLTRRNGGKETEPEGAGFVFYPDGPSQVFDPATSTFEPSPFAHPVVILGDELGAALTGELAVIETSRDAQIAADPLLRGVRTSVPARNWFEVVTAQGGGRVLANYRLAITPAAGARLQKAGFPSRYISSDGQSLVFPAAIAGRDNDTTSGALRSLYLAGDASGYATISPLATRFPALGGVEASWSGRFGSFPAQYFWGFYQPMLRNVFENTPRLRYNEAG
;
A
#
# COMPACT_ATOMS: atom_id res chain seq x y z
N ALA A 1 -4.02 67.17 -0.84
CA ALA A 1 -4.86 66.18 -0.14
C ALA A 1 -5.59 66.77 1.07
N ARG A 2 -4.92 67.21 2.14
CA ARG A 2 -5.58 67.80 3.32
C ARG A 2 -6.42 69.03 2.98
N GLU A 3 -5.87 69.95 2.21
CA GLU A 3 -6.60 71.14 1.76
C GLU A 3 -7.81 70.76 0.91
N ALA A 4 -7.65 69.82 -0.03
CA ALA A 4 -8.76 69.31 -0.83
C ALA A 4 -9.88 68.70 0.04
N ALA A 5 -9.53 67.93 1.07
CA ALA A 5 -10.53 67.39 2.00
C ALA A 5 -11.24 68.50 2.78
N ARG A 6 -10.52 69.53 3.23
CA ARG A 6 -11.09 70.70 3.91
C ARG A 6 -12.08 71.45 3.02
N LEU A 7 -11.71 71.74 1.79
CA LEU A 7 -12.54 72.43 0.79
C LEU A 7 -13.80 71.62 0.43
N ILE A 8 -13.67 70.30 0.28
CA ILE A 8 -14.83 69.42 0.03
C ILE A 8 -15.77 69.43 1.25
N CYS A 9 -15.23 69.29 2.46
CA CYS A 9 -16.03 69.35 3.68
C CYS A 9 -16.78 70.68 3.79
N GLU A 10 -16.11 71.80 3.52
CA GLU A 10 -16.73 73.13 3.51
C GLU A 10 -17.85 73.25 2.47
N LYS A 11 -17.61 72.77 1.24
CA LYS A 11 -18.61 72.74 0.14
C LYS A 11 -19.89 72.00 0.53
N TYR A 12 -19.78 70.90 1.27
CA TYR A 12 -20.91 70.06 1.65
C TYR A 12 -21.41 70.29 3.09
N GLY A 13 -20.93 71.33 3.78
CA GLY A 13 -21.33 71.64 5.16
C GLY A 13 -20.96 70.56 6.17
N VAL A 14 -19.91 69.77 5.90
CA VAL A 14 -19.43 68.69 6.77
C VAL A 14 -18.31 69.22 7.67
N LYS A 15 -18.36 68.89 8.96
CA LYS A 15 -17.29 69.26 9.91
C LYS A 15 -16.03 68.43 9.65
N CYS A 16 -14.96 69.09 9.19
CA CYS A 16 -13.64 68.47 9.04
C CYS A 16 -12.85 68.60 10.35
N VAL A 17 -12.35 67.49 10.89
CA VAL A 17 -11.53 67.48 12.12
C VAL A 17 -10.18 66.87 11.82
N GLN A 18 -9.11 67.59 12.20
CA GLN A 18 -7.73 67.17 12.01
C GLN A 18 -7.02 67.02 13.34
N ARG A 19 -6.23 65.95 13.48
CA ARG A 19 -5.38 65.66 14.65
C ARG A 19 -3.92 65.99 14.36
N THR A 20 -3.16 66.33 15.40
CA THR A 20 -1.72 66.60 15.34
C THR A 20 -0.85 65.35 15.52
N ASN A 21 -1.42 64.26 16.04
CA ASN A 21 -0.75 62.97 16.23
C ASN A 21 -1.54 61.82 15.58
N ARG A 22 -0.91 60.64 15.45
CA ARG A 22 -1.50 59.44 14.85
C ARG A 22 -1.76 58.32 15.88
N ARG A 23 -1.94 58.65 17.16
CA ARG A 23 -2.25 57.68 18.24
C ARG A 23 -3.52 56.90 17.88
N GLY A 24 -3.47 55.58 18.01
CA GLY A 24 -4.58 54.67 17.75
C GLY A 24 -5.09 54.68 16.29
N TYR A 25 -4.38 55.32 15.35
CA TYR A 25 -4.78 55.46 13.95
C TYR A 25 -6.28 55.85 13.77
N LYS A 26 -7.11 54.93 13.25
CA LYS A 26 -8.54 55.14 13.04
C LYS A 26 -9.30 55.17 14.37
N ALA A 27 -9.07 54.18 15.25
CA ALA A 27 -9.67 54.11 16.58
C ALA A 27 -9.46 55.40 17.38
N GLY A 28 -8.20 55.86 17.47
CA GLY A 28 -7.88 57.08 18.19
C GLY A 28 -8.48 58.33 17.56
N ALA A 29 -8.68 58.35 16.24
CA ALA A 29 -9.33 59.47 15.58
C ALA A 29 -10.82 59.56 15.93
N ILE A 30 -11.49 58.41 16.01
CA ILE A 30 -12.88 58.31 16.46
C ILE A 30 -12.97 58.69 17.95
N ASN A 31 -12.09 58.15 18.80
CA ASN A 31 -12.11 58.40 20.25
C ASN A 31 -11.86 59.87 20.60
N ASP A 32 -10.92 60.54 19.95
CA ASP A 32 -10.65 61.97 20.20
C ASP A 32 -11.88 62.85 19.86
N PHE A 33 -12.72 62.41 18.92
CA PHE A 33 -13.93 63.14 18.52
C PHE A 33 -15.20 62.71 19.27
N LEU A 34 -15.24 61.49 19.82
CA LEU A 34 -16.40 60.90 20.49
C LEU A 34 -17.03 61.77 21.59
N PRO A 35 -16.28 62.49 22.45
CA PRO A 35 -16.85 63.38 23.46
C PRO A 35 -17.68 64.54 22.87
N SER A 36 -17.34 65.00 21.66
CA SER A 36 -18.00 66.12 20.99
C SER A 36 -19.25 65.73 20.18
N ILE A 37 -19.55 64.43 20.08
CA ILE A 37 -20.74 63.93 19.41
C ILE A 37 -21.87 63.84 20.44
N GLU A 38 -22.96 64.59 20.23
CA GLU A 38 -24.16 64.53 21.09
C GLU A 38 -25.21 63.53 20.58
N SER A 39 -25.15 63.17 19.31
CA SER A 39 -26.08 62.22 18.68
C SER A 39 -26.11 60.87 19.42
N PRO A 40 -27.31 60.27 19.64
CA PRO A 40 -27.43 58.96 20.27
C PRO A 40 -26.86 57.82 19.41
N TYR A 41 -26.70 58.05 18.10
CA TYR A 41 -26.21 57.07 17.14
C TYR A 41 -25.05 57.62 16.32
N ILE A 42 -24.09 56.73 16.02
CA ILE A 42 -22.86 57.05 15.27
C ILE A 42 -22.73 56.06 14.13
N ALA A 43 -22.82 56.55 12.89
CA ALA A 43 -22.52 55.75 11.71
C ALA A 43 -21.05 55.92 11.31
N ILE A 44 -20.39 54.82 10.93
CA ILE A 44 -18.98 54.82 10.54
C ILE A 44 -18.84 54.26 9.13
N PHE A 45 -18.19 55.04 8.27
CA PHE A 45 -17.88 54.69 6.89
C PHE A 45 -16.40 54.93 6.62
N ASP A 46 -15.77 54.00 5.90
CA ASP A 46 -14.44 54.23 5.33
C ASP A 46 -14.50 55.24 4.18
N ALA A 47 -13.36 55.86 3.85
CA ALA A 47 -13.28 56.91 2.83
C ALA A 47 -13.62 56.42 1.40
N ASP A 48 -13.62 55.12 1.17
CA ASP A 48 -13.99 54.46 -0.09
C ASP A 48 -15.38 53.82 -0.04
N ALA A 49 -16.18 54.12 0.99
CA ALA A 49 -17.55 53.65 1.12
C ALA A 49 -18.55 54.66 0.53
N LEU A 50 -19.51 54.12 -0.22
CA LEU A 50 -20.58 54.86 -0.89
C LEU A 50 -21.93 54.44 -0.27
N PRO A 51 -22.38 55.10 0.81
CA PRO A 51 -23.64 54.78 1.45
C PRO A 51 -24.84 55.24 0.62
N THR A 52 -25.89 54.42 0.60
CA THR A 52 -27.17 54.73 -0.04
C THR A 52 -28.12 55.41 0.95
N ALA A 53 -29.05 56.22 0.43
CA ALA A 53 -30.03 56.94 1.25
C ALA A 53 -30.83 56.04 2.24
N PRO A 54 -31.19 54.78 1.93
CA PRO A 54 -31.89 53.90 2.88
C PRO A 54 -31.09 53.47 4.11
N PHE A 55 -29.74 53.57 4.12
CA PHE A 55 -28.91 53.02 5.21
C PHE A 55 -29.38 53.49 6.60
N LEU A 56 -29.47 54.81 6.83
CA LEU A 56 -29.90 55.33 8.12
C LEU A 56 -31.40 55.11 8.37
N ARG A 57 -32.23 55.19 7.32
CA ARG A 57 -33.69 55.01 7.42
C ARG A 57 -34.07 53.61 7.91
N GLU A 58 -33.30 52.59 7.54
CA GLU A 58 -33.57 51.22 7.92
C GLU A 58 -32.78 50.78 9.16
N CYS A 59 -31.54 51.26 9.34
CA CYS A 59 -30.71 50.81 10.46
C CYS A 59 -31.04 51.52 11.79
N VAL A 60 -31.41 52.81 11.77
CA VAL A 60 -31.70 53.57 13.01
C VAL A 60 -32.92 53.02 13.76
N PRO A 61 -34.06 52.73 13.12
CA PRO A 61 -35.20 52.14 13.82
C PRO A 61 -34.87 50.81 14.51
N GLN A 62 -34.15 49.92 13.81
CA GLN A 62 -33.75 48.61 14.32
C GLN A 62 -32.89 48.72 15.59
N ILE A 63 -31.88 49.60 15.59
CA ILE A 63 -31.06 49.83 16.79
C ILE A 63 -31.82 50.57 17.88
N HIS A 64 -32.77 51.44 17.53
CA HIS A 64 -33.59 52.18 18.49
C HIS A 64 -34.53 51.26 19.28
N GLU A 65 -35.24 50.37 18.57
CA GLU A 65 -36.23 49.44 19.13
C GLU A 65 -35.66 48.48 20.17
N ASN A 66 -34.38 48.10 20.05
CA ASN A 66 -33.72 47.24 21.04
C ASN A 66 -32.72 48.04 21.90
N PRO A 67 -33.05 48.34 23.19
CA PRO A 67 -32.18 49.10 24.08
C PRO A 67 -30.83 48.42 24.36
N LYS A 68 -30.73 47.09 24.25
CA LYS A 68 -29.48 46.34 24.45
C LYS A 68 -28.62 46.29 23.19
N LEU A 69 -29.13 46.68 22.03
CA LEU A 69 -28.37 46.65 20.79
C LEU A 69 -27.31 47.76 20.82
N GLY A 70 -26.05 47.35 20.94
CA GLY A 70 -24.89 48.23 20.97
C GLY A 70 -24.45 48.68 19.58
N PHE A 71 -24.54 47.80 18.59
CA PHE A 71 -24.28 48.13 17.19
C PHE A 71 -25.01 47.23 16.20
N LEU A 72 -25.21 47.74 14.99
CA LEU A 72 -25.76 47.03 13.84
C LEU A 72 -24.79 47.11 12.67
N GLN A 73 -24.40 45.95 12.14
CA GLN A 73 -23.48 45.79 11.01
C GLN A 73 -24.25 45.42 9.73
N THR A 74 -23.85 46.00 8.59
CA THR A 74 -24.33 45.58 7.26
C THR A 74 -23.16 45.07 6.39
N PRO A 75 -23.42 44.29 5.33
CA PRO A 75 -22.36 43.72 4.48
C PRO A 75 -21.38 44.76 3.92
N GLN A 76 -20.14 44.33 3.66
CA GLN A 76 -19.24 45.05 2.75
C GLN A 76 -19.38 44.45 1.35
N PHE A 77 -20.08 45.18 0.48
CA PHE A 77 -20.26 44.77 -0.91
C PHE A 77 -19.35 45.58 -1.82
N TYR A 78 -18.58 44.90 -2.68
CA TYR A 78 -17.58 45.55 -3.52
C TYR A 78 -18.13 45.83 -4.92
N ALA A 79 -18.03 47.09 -5.38
CA ALA A 79 -18.54 47.51 -6.68
C ALA A 79 -17.53 47.28 -7.83
N ASN A 80 -16.23 47.20 -7.52
CA ASN A 80 -15.15 47.17 -8.52
C ASN A 80 -14.73 45.75 -8.95
N THR A 81 -15.62 44.76 -8.88
CA THR A 81 -15.28 43.36 -9.18
C THR A 81 -14.86 43.12 -10.64
N GLU A 82 -15.31 43.97 -11.56
CA GLU A 82 -14.96 43.89 -12.98
C GLU A 82 -13.62 44.55 -13.33
N VAL A 83 -12.99 45.26 -12.38
CA VAL A 83 -11.73 45.99 -12.62
C VAL A 83 -10.52 45.06 -12.70
N SER A 84 -10.50 43.98 -11.91
CA SER A 84 -9.42 43.00 -11.97
C SER A 84 -9.83 41.64 -11.39
N TYR A 85 -9.05 40.59 -11.72
CA TYR A 85 -9.23 39.28 -11.08
C TYR A 85 -8.99 39.30 -9.58
N VAL A 86 -8.12 40.17 -9.07
CA VAL A 86 -7.88 40.28 -7.64
C VAL A 86 -9.09 40.91 -6.95
N ALA A 87 -9.70 41.93 -7.54
CA ALA A 87 -10.91 42.55 -7.01
C ALA A 87 -12.07 41.54 -6.98
N LEU A 88 -12.29 40.82 -8.08
CA LEU A 88 -13.27 39.73 -8.14
C LEU A 88 -12.97 38.65 -7.09
N ALA A 89 -11.76 38.12 -7.06
CA ALA A 89 -11.38 37.03 -6.15
C ALA A 89 -11.51 37.44 -4.68
N SER A 90 -11.02 38.63 -4.32
CA SER A 90 -11.11 39.18 -2.97
C SER A 90 -12.56 39.36 -2.53
N ALA A 91 -13.43 39.84 -3.41
CA ALA A 91 -14.86 39.94 -3.11
C ALA A 91 -15.46 38.54 -2.88
N ARG A 92 -15.24 37.60 -3.81
CA ARG A 92 -15.80 36.25 -3.73
C ARG A 92 -15.32 35.45 -2.52
N GLN A 93 -14.08 35.67 -2.08
CA GLN A 93 -13.54 35.08 -0.85
C GLN A 93 -14.34 35.52 0.39
N GLN A 94 -14.74 36.78 0.45
CA GLN A 94 -15.43 37.36 1.62
C GLN A 94 -16.94 37.09 1.61
N ASN A 95 -17.53 36.76 0.46
CA ASN A 95 -18.98 36.62 0.36
C ASN A 95 -19.55 35.55 1.30
N VAL A 96 -18.89 34.40 1.50
CA VAL A 96 -19.38 33.39 2.46
C VAL A 96 -19.46 33.96 3.89
N PHE A 97 -18.55 34.88 4.23
CA PHE A 97 -18.54 35.53 5.53
C PHE A 97 -19.76 36.44 5.70
N TYR A 98 -20.01 37.32 4.73
CA TYR A 98 -21.15 38.25 4.80
C TYR A 98 -22.52 37.60 4.52
N GLU A 99 -22.58 36.51 3.77
CA GLU A 99 -23.84 35.88 3.39
C GLU A 99 -24.38 34.91 4.43
N TYR A 100 -23.50 34.06 4.99
CA TYR A 100 -23.92 32.98 5.88
C TYR A 100 -23.32 33.11 7.28
N ILE A 101 -22.02 33.40 7.38
CA ILE A 101 -21.33 33.39 8.68
C ILE A 101 -21.83 34.54 9.56
N CYS A 102 -21.96 35.76 9.03
CA CYS A 102 -22.46 36.90 9.78
C CYS A 102 -23.93 36.77 10.19
N GLU A 103 -24.78 36.18 9.34
CA GLU A 103 -26.17 35.85 9.70
C GLU A 103 -26.20 34.86 10.88
N GLY A 104 -25.41 33.77 10.80
CA GLY A 104 -25.28 32.78 11.88
C GLY A 104 -24.74 33.40 13.18
N LYS A 105 -23.69 34.22 13.08
CA LYS A 105 -23.13 34.95 14.23
C LYS A 105 -24.15 35.90 14.86
N SER A 106 -24.98 36.55 14.05
CA SER A 106 -26.05 37.43 14.56
C SER A 106 -27.11 36.66 15.32
N TYR A 107 -27.46 35.45 14.89
CA TYR A 107 -28.35 34.56 15.64
C TYR A 107 -27.78 34.25 17.05
N SER A 108 -26.48 34.03 17.14
CA SER A 108 -25.77 33.85 18.42
C SER A 108 -25.42 35.15 19.15
N ARG A 109 -25.88 36.32 18.68
CA ARG A 109 -25.54 37.66 19.22
C ARG A 109 -24.03 37.89 19.34
N ALA A 110 -23.28 37.36 18.38
CA ALA A 110 -21.82 37.39 18.30
C ALA A 110 -21.32 38.03 16.99
N ALA A 111 -22.21 38.70 16.24
CA ALA A 111 -21.81 39.47 15.06
C ALA A 111 -20.88 40.61 15.49
N PHE A 112 -19.76 40.78 14.82
CA PHE A 112 -18.78 41.81 15.17
C PHE A 112 -18.69 42.90 14.10
N CYS A 113 -18.31 44.09 14.52
CA CYS A 113 -18.02 45.22 13.67
C CYS A 113 -16.85 44.90 12.74
N CYS A 114 -17.03 45.20 11.45
CA CYS A 114 -16.02 45.05 10.40
C CYS A 114 -15.37 46.40 10.01
N GLY A 115 -15.44 47.38 10.92
CA GLY A 115 -14.79 48.69 10.79
C GLY A 115 -15.53 49.72 9.95
N THR A 116 -16.45 49.33 9.07
CA THR A 116 -17.27 50.23 8.23
C THR A 116 -18.67 49.66 8.07
N ASN A 117 -19.60 50.45 7.54
CA ASN A 117 -20.97 50.05 7.22
C ASN A 117 -21.73 49.63 8.50
N VAL A 118 -21.48 50.38 9.57
CA VAL A 118 -21.91 50.03 10.92
C VAL A 118 -22.50 51.26 11.59
N ILE A 119 -23.55 51.05 12.38
CA ILE A 119 -24.13 52.06 13.26
C ILE A 119 -23.99 51.62 14.72
N PHE A 120 -23.46 52.51 15.55
CA PHE A 120 -23.27 52.31 16.97
C PHE A 120 -24.28 53.13 17.77
N ARG A 121 -24.75 52.56 18.88
CA ARG A 121 -25.34 53.32 19.98
C ARG A 121 -24.20 53.99 20.73
N ARG A 122 -24.18 55.33 20.76
CA ARG A 122 -23.12 56.11 21.42
C ARG A 122 -22.91 55.68 22.87
N LYS A 123 -24.00 55.47 23.62
CA LYS A 123 -23.93 55.00 25.01
C LYS A 123 -23.15 53.70 25.15
N ALA A 124 -23.37 52.74 24.25
CA ALA A 124 -22.69 51.45 24.29
C ALA A 124 -21.20 51.56 23.94
N LEU A 125 -20.87 52.44 22.99
CA LEU A 125 -19.48 52.69 22.60
C LEU A 125 -18.70 53.40 23.73
N VAL A 126 -19.29 54.41 24.37
CA VAL A 126 -18.70 55.07 25.54
C VAL A 126 -18.60 54.09 26.71
N ASP A 127 -19.67 53.34 26.97
CA ASP A 127 -19.72 52.33 28.03
C ASP A 127 -18.78 51.15 27.78
N SER A 128 -18.18 50.99 26.60
CA SER A 128 -17.12 49.99 26.35
C SER A 128 -15.70 50.56 26.41
N GLY A 129 -15.56 51.87 26.64
CA GLY A 129 -14.26 52.56 26.68
C GLY A 129 -13.84 53.18 25.34
N GLY A 130 -14.76 53.32 24.38
CA GLY A 130 -14.48 53.78 23.03
C GLY A 130 -14.01 52.66 22.10
N PHE A 131 -13.46 53.04 20.95
CA PHE A 131 -12.77 52.10 20.06
C PHE A 131 -11.43 51.65 20.67
N ASP A 132 -11.11 50.38 20.53
CA ASP A 132 -9.84 49.82 21.01
C ASP A 132 -8.65 50.39 20.24
N GLU A 133 -7.73 51.08 20.93
CA GLU A 133 -6.55 51.70 20.29
C GLU A 133 -5.28 50.84 20.35
N GLU A 134 -5.32 49.73 21.08
CA GLU A 134 -4.16 48.87 21.31
C GLU A 134 -3.99 47.82 20.19
N ASN A 135 -5.11 47.36 19.62
CA ASN A 135 -5.13 46.32 18.61
C ASN A 135 -5.17 46.89 17.18
N VAL A 136 -4.52 46.18 16.25
CA VAL A 136 -4.50 46.55 14.81
C VAL A 136 -5.86 46.32 14.13
N THR A 137 -6.65 45.38 14.64
CA THR A 137 -8.05 45.16 14.28
C THR A 137 -8.93 45.71 15.39
N GLU A 138 -8.99 47.04 15.47
CA GLU A 138 -9.69 47.77 16.52
C GLU A 138 -11.17 47.43 16.59
N ASP A 139 -11.76 47.16 15.44
CA ASP A 139 -13.18 46.88 15.22
C ASP A 139 -13.61 45.56 15.89
N PHE A 140 -12.83 44.51 15.66
CA PHE A 140 -13.04 43.20 16.26
C PHE A 140 -12.84 43.22 17.78
N ALA A 141 -11.80 43.92 18.27
CA ALA A 141 -11.55 44.09 19.70
C ALA A 141 -12.64 44.92 20.40
N THR A 142 -13.09 46.01 19.78
CA THR A 142 -14.19 46.85 20.28
C THR A 142 -15.48 46.06 20.40
N SER A 143 -15.80 45.25 19.39
CA SER A 143 -16.99 44.37 19.41
C SER A 143 -16.96 43.41 20.59
N PHE A 144 -15.80 42.78 20.84
CA PHE A 144 -15.62 41.90 21.97
C PHE A 144 -15.81 42.64 23.30
N ASN A 145 -15.22 43.82 23.45
CA ASN A 145 -15.35 44.63 24.67
C ASN A 145 -16.81 45.05 24.93
N MET A 146 -17.57 45.37 23.88
CA MET A 146 -19.01 45.68 23.97
C MET A 146 -19.82 44.46 24.42
N HIS A 147 -19.62 43.30 23.76
CA HIS A 147 -20.31 42.07 24.14
C HIS A 147 -19.95 41.63 25.56
N PHE A 148 -18.69 41.79 25.96
CA PHE A 148 -18.21 41.44 27.31
C PHE A 148 -18.83 42.33 28.40
N ARG A 149 -19.29 43.54 28.04
CA ARG A 149 -20.09 44.42 28.92
C ARG A 149 -21.60 44.21 28.80
N GLY A 150 -22.04 43.18 28.05
CA GLY A 150 -23.44 42.77 27.96
C GLY A 150 -24.27 43.50 26.90
N TRP A 151 -23.63 44.23 25.97
CA TRP A 151 -24.31 44.78 24.80
C TRP A 151 -24.51 43.70 23.73
N ASP A 152 -25.62 43.78 23.00
CA ASP A 152 -25.93 42.89 21.88
C ASP A 152 -25.49 43.51 20.53
N SER A 153 -25.44 42.68 19.50
CA SER A 153 -25.17 43.07 18.11
C SER A 153 -26.17 42.44 17.14
N LEU A 154 -26.40 43.12 16.02
CA LEU A 154 -27.27 42.64 14.94
C LEU A 154 -26.52 42.76 13.60
N TYR A 155 -26.65 41.74 12.76
CA TYR A 155 -26.25 41.80 11.37
C TYR A 155 -27.48 41.84 10.47
N LEU A 156 -27.56 42.85 9.60
CA LEU A 156 -28.61 42.97 8.61
C LEU A 156 -28.02 42.67 7.24
N ASN A 157 -28.31 41.49 6.69
CA ASN A 157 -27.77 41.06 5.39
C ASN A 157 -28.49 41.75 4.22
N ARG A 158 -28.24 43.05 4.06
CA ARG A 158 -28.73 43.85 2.95
C ARG A 158 -27.67 44.88 2.55
N THR A 159 -27.42 44.98 1.26
CA THR A 159 -26.43 45.91 0.71
C THR A 159 -26.96 47.33 0.72
N TYR A 160 -26.45 48.16 1.63
CA TYR A 160 -26.74 49.59 1.68
C TYR A 160 -25.54 50.46 1.33
N VAL A 161 -24.34 49.89 1.31
CA VAL A 161 -23.09 50.62 1.13
C VAL A 161 -22.20 49.85 0.15
N TYR A 162 -21.70 50.55 -0.85
CA TYR A 162 -20.77 49.98 -1.83
C TYR A 162 -19.33 50.40 -1.49
N SER A 163 -18.39 49.48 -1.56
CA SER A 163 -16.97 49.70 -1.23
C SER A 163 -16.05 49.25 -2.36
N LEU A 164 -14.75 49.51 -2.23
CA LEU A 164 -13.73 49.12 -3.22
C LEU A 164 -12.84 47.98 -2.70
N ALA A 165 -12.83 46.86 -3.42
CA ALA A 165 -11.92 45.74 -3.20
C ALA A 165 -10.49 46.10 -3.65
N PRO A 166 -9.46 45.41 -3.13
CA PRO A 166 -8.10 45.55 -3.63
C PRO A 166 -8.01 45.19 -5.12
N GLU A 167 -7.41 46.09 -5.91
CA GLU A 167 -7.34 45.91 -7.37
C GLU A 167 -6.13 45.07 -7.81
N ASN A 168 -5.09 44.94 -6.97
CA ASN A 168 -3.88 44.18 -7.27
C ASN A 168 -3.44 43.31 -6.08
N LEU A 169 -2.59 42.31 -6.37
CA LEU A 169 -2.22 41.28 -5.41
C LEU A 169 -1.42 41.84 -4.21
N ALA A 170 -0.62 42.89 -4.41
CA ALA A 170 0.14 43.53 -3.33
C ALA A 170 -0.76 44.23 -2.31
N ALA A 171 -1.77 44.96 -2.81
CA ALA A 171 -2.78 45.60 -1.98
C ALA A 171 -3.60 44.56 -1.20
N TYR A 172 -3.97 43.47 -1.85
CA TYR A 172 -4.68 42.37 -1.21
C TYR A 172 -3.84 41.69 -0.11
N PHE A 173 -2.58 41.32 -0.38
CA PHE A 173 -1.70 40.73 0.64
C PHE A 173 -1.41 41.66 1.81
N THR A 174 -1.29 42.97 1.57
CA THR A 174 -1.17 43.97 2.65
C THR A 174 -2.41 43.98 3.52
N GLN A 175 -3.60 43.94 2.92
CA GLN A 175 -4.86 43.86 3.66
C GLN A 175 -4.96 42.56 4.48
N GLN A 176 -4.73 41.40 3.86
CA GLN A 176 -4.75 40.10 4.55
C GLN A 176 -3.72 40.01 5.67
N SER A 177 -2.52 40.58 5.48
CA SER A 177 -1.49 40.59 6.52
C SER A 177 -1.95 41.35 7.76
N ARG A 178 -2.57 42.52 7.59
CA ARG A 178 -3.10 43.33 8.70
C ARG A 178 -4.23 42.61 9.44
N TRP A 179 -5.21 42.10 8.71
CA TRP A 179 -6.33 41.38 9.31
C TRP A 179 -5.84 40.14 10.06
N SER A 180 -5.00 39.33 9.43
CA SER A 180 -4.42 38.14 10.05
C SER A 180 -3.62 38.47 11.30
N PHE A 181 -2.75 39.49 11.24
CA PHE A 181 -1.91 39.88 12.36
C PHE A 181 -2.75 40.44 13.52
N GLY A 182 -3.71 41.33 13.24
CA GLY A 182 -4.55 41.93 14.27
C GLY A 182 -5.45 40.90 14.95
N THR A 183 -6.16 40.07 14.20
CA THR A 183 -7.06 39.04 14.74
C THR A 183 -6.31 37.99 15.57
N LEU A 184 -5.11 37.59 15.16
CA LEU A 184 -4.30 36.68 15.99
C LEU A 184 -3.74 37.39 17.22
N GLY A 185 -3.43 38.69 17.12
CA GLY A 185 -3.03 39.53 18.25
C GLY A 185 -4.09 39.62 19.35
N THR A 186 -5.38 39.67 19.00
CA THR A 186 -6.48 39.74 19.98
C THR A 186 -6.69 38.43 20.74
N SER A 187 -6.14 37.30 20.27
CA SER A 187 -6.32 35.99 20.91
C SER A 187 -5.87 35.98 22.39
N ARG A 188 -4.79 36.70 22.71
CA ARG A 188 -4.30 36.83 24.10
C ARG A 188 -5.31 37.55 25.00
N HIS A 189 -5.92 38.61 24.48
CA HIS A 189 -6.97 39.36 25.18
C HIS A 189 -8.18 38.48 25.46
N PHE A 190 -8.61 37.68 24.47
CA PHE A 190 -9.76 36.79 24.61
C PHE A 190 -9.50 35.67 25.62
N ILE A 191 -8.34 35.01 25.54
CA ILE A 191 -7.97 33.95 26.49
C ILE A 191 -7.91 34.50 27.92
N LYS A 192 -7.27 35.66 28.12
CA LYS A 192 -7.18 36.31 29.43
C LYS A 192 -8.57 36.67 29.97
N SER A 193 -9.44 37.18 29.10
CA SER A 193 -10.82 37.56 29.46
C SER A 193 -11.68 36.34 29.81
N PHE A 194 -11.54 35.24 29.06
CA PHE A 194 -12.21 33.97 29.35
C PHE A 194 -11.78 33.40 30.70
N LEU A 195 -10.48 33.36 30.99
CA LEU A 195 -9.96 32.86 32.26
C LEU A 195 -10.39 33.72 33.45
N ARG A 196 -10.57 35.03 33.25
CA ARG A 196 -10.96 35.96 34.31
C ARG A 196 -12.47 35.92 34.59
N ASN A 197 -13.29 35.89 33.55
CA ASN A 197 -14.75 35.85 33.70
C ASN A 197 -15.40 35.06 32.56
N PRO A 198 -15.46 33.72 32.65
CA PRO A 198 -16.01 32.89 31.58
C PRO A 198 -17.52 33.07 31.41
N ARG A 199 -18.22 33.63 32.42
CA ARG A 199 -19.67 33.88 32.36
C ARG A 199 -20.04 35.24 31.76
N ALA A 200 -19.06 36.07 31.39
CA ALA A 200 -19.30 37.37 30.76
C ALA A 200 -19.94 37.26 29.37
N LEU A 201 -19.68 36.15 28.66
CA LEU A 201 -20.29 35.82 27.38
C LEU A 201 -20.96 34.45 27.46
N SER A 202 -21.96 34.23 26.61
CA SER A 202 -22.54 32.89 26.42
C SER A 202 -21.51 31.92 25.81
N ALA A 203 -21.72 30.62 26.01
CA ALA A 203 -20.87 29.60 25.38
C ALA A 203 -20.82 29.73 23.84
N GLY A 204 -21.96 30.08 23.22
CA GLY A 204 -22.03 30.34 21.78
C GLY A 204 -21.17 31.55 21.36
N GLN A 205 -21.25 32.67 22.08
CA GLN A 205 -20.42 33.84 21.80
C GLN A 205 -18.92 33.54 21.96
N TRP A 206 -18.53 32.82 23.02
CA TRP A 206 -17.14 32.39 23.18
C TRP A 206 -16.66 31.54 22.01
N TRP A 207 -17.50 30.60 21.57
CA TRP A 207 -17.19 29.76 20.41
C TRP A 207 -17.04 30.57 19.12
N GLU A 208 -17.93 31.52 18.87
CA GLU A 208 -17.89 32.37 17.67
C GLU A 208 -16.66 33.29 17.63
N TYR A 209 -16.26 33.85 18.78
CA TYR A 209 -15.02 34.63 18.90
C TYR A 209 -13.79 33.74 18.74
N PHE A 210 -13.80 32.54 19.31
CA PHE A 210 -12.71 31.57 19.15
C PHE A 210 -12.51 31.15 17.69
N LEU A 211 -13.59 30.81 16.96
CA LEU A 211 -13.53 30.47 15.54
C LEU A 211 -12.97 31.62 14.70
N SER A 212 -13.41 32.86 14.98
CA SER A 212 -12.94 34.05 14.23
C SER A 212 -11.47 34.35 14.53
N ALA A 213 -11.07 34.26 15.81
CA ALA A 213 -9.70 34.47 16.25
C ALA A 213 -8.73 33.44 15.65
N THR A 214 -9.19 32.20 15.43
CA THR A 214 -8.34 31.09 14.96
C THR A 214 -8.34 30.89 13.44
N TYR A 215 -9.24 31.53 12.69
CA TYR A 215 -9.37 31.35 11.24
C TYR A 215 -8.03 31.48 10.48
N TYR A 216 -7.21 32.47 10.82
CA TYR A 216 -5.97 32.74 10.10
C TYR A 216 -4.85 31.69 10.30
N TRP A 217 -5.04 30.72 11.21
CA TRP A 217 -4.21 29.52 11.24
C TRP A 217 -4.32 28.67 9.97
N VAL A 218 -5.32 28.93 9.12
CA VAL A 218 -5.48 28.31 7.80
C VAL A 218 -4.23 28.41 6.93
N GLY A 219 -3.37 29.41 7.13
CA GLY A 219 -2.07 29.49 6.45
C GLY A 219 -1.18 28.28 6.72
N TRP A 220 -1.07 27.88 7.99
CA TRP A 220 -0.33 26.69 8.40
C TRP A 220 -1.00 25.40 7.92
N VAL A 221 -2.33 25.35 8.00
CA VAL A 221 -3.12 24.21 7.51
C VAL A 221 -2.84 23.98 6.02
N ASN A 222 -2.93 25.02 5.19
CA ASN A 222 -2.65 24.93 3.75
C ASN A 222 -1.20 24.51 3.48
N PHE A 223 -0.23 25.04 4.23
CA PHE A 223 1.16 24.64 4.10
C PHE A 223 1.36 23.15 4.39
N PHE A 224 0.80 22.63 5.48
CA PHE A 224 0.89 21.20 5.80
C PHE A 224 0.14 20.33 4.78
N PHE A 225 -1.03 20.75 4.31
CA PHE A 225 -1.74 20.05 3.24
C PHE A 225 -0.88 19.90 1.99
N ILE A 226 -0.16 20.94 1.58
CA ILE A 226 0.78 20.88 0.47
C ILE A 226 1.95 19.94 0.80
N LEU A 227 2.49 20.01 2.01
CA LEU A 227 3.68 19.26 2.44
C LEU A 227 3.46 17.74 2.50
N LEU A 228 2.30 17.28 2.95
CA LEU A 228 2.02 15.85 3.19
C LEU A 228 2.27 14.94 1.97
N PRO A 229 1.72 15.21 0.77
CA PRO A 229 2.01 14.39 -0.40
C PRO A 229 3.49 14.49 -0.83
N LEU A 230 4.16 15.63 -0.60
CA LEU A 230 5.58 15.78 -0.92
C LEU A 230 6.45 14.87 -0.04
N LEU A 231 6.16 14.80 1.27
CA LEU A 231 6.88 13.93 2.20
C LEU A 231 6.80 12.46 1.79
N TYR A 232 5.63 12.02 1.32
CA TYR A 232 5.44 10.66 0.82
C TYR A 232 6.14 10.43 -0.53
N LEU A 233 5.96 11.35 -1.49
CA LEU A 233 6.44 11.16 -2.86
C LEU A 233 7.96 11.35 -3.01
N PHE A 234 8.60 12.17 -2.19
CA PHE A 234 10.06 12.31 -2.19
C PHE A 234 10.77 11.37 -1.22
N PHE A 235 10.23 11.19 -0.01
CA PHE A 235 10.96 10.54 1.09
C PHE A 235 10.31 9.25 1.58
N ASN A 236 9.18 8.84 1.00
CA ASN A 236 8.40 7.67 1.45
C ASN A 236 7.98 7.74 2.93
N ILE A 237 7.90 8.95 3.49
CA ILE A 237 7.37 9.17 4.83
C ILE A 237 5.85 8.98 4.74
N LYS A 238 5.27 8.19 5.65
CA LYS A 238 3.84 7.85 5.67
C LYS A 238 3.16 8.53 6.86
N PRO A 239 2.65 9.76 6.73
CA PRO A 239 1.97 10.46 7.82
C PRO A 239 0.72 9.71 8.29
N LEU A 240 0.03 9.04 7.35
CA LEU A 240 -1.10 8.17 7.61
C LEU A 240 -0.76 6.74 7.22
N ARG A 241 -0.85 5.81 8.17
CA ARG A 241 -0.65 4.36 7.95
C ARG A 241 -1.99 3.64 8.03
N GLN A 242 -2.82 3.81 7.01
CA GLN A 242 -4.13 3.17 6.92
C GLN A 242 -4.32 2.51 5.55
N ASP A 243 -5.24 1.55 5.49
CA ASP A 243 -5.66 0.97 4.23
C ASP A 243 -6.30 2.04 3.32
N VAL A 244 -6.01 1.94 2.02
CA VAL A 244 -6.43 2.94 1.04
C VAL A 244 -7.94 2.95 0.86
N LEU A 245 -8.60 1.78 0.92
CA LEU A 245 -10.04 1.70 0.79
C LEU A 245 -10.72 2.36 1.99
N THR A 246 -10.23 2.11 3.21
CA THR A 246 -10.74 2.78 4.42
C THR A 246 -10.60 4.30 4.32
N TYR A 247 -9.45 4.80 3.85
CA TYR A 247 -9.27 6.23 3.62
C TYR A 247 -10.33 6.78 2.65
N LEU A 248 -10.54 6.14 1.50
CA LEU A 248 -11.50 6.61 0.49
C LEU A 248 -12.94 6.55 0.99
N LEU A 249 -13.32 5.49 1.71
CA LEU A 249 -14.68 5.32 2.26
C LEU A 249 -15.03 6.37 3.30
N VAL A 250 -14.06 6.85 4.09
CA VAL A 250 -14.30 7.89 5.10
C VAL A 250 -14.18 9.29 4.49
N PHE A 251 -13.12 9.52 3.72
CA PHE A 251 -12.78 10.86 3.25
C PHE A 251 -13.67 11.34 2.11
N LEU A 252 -13.99 10.47 1.14
CA LEU A 252 -14.71 10.88 -0.06
C LEU A 252 -16.14 11.35 0.24
N PRO A 253 -16.96 10.66 1.07
CA PRO A 253 -18.28 11.17 1.43
C PRO A 253 -18.24 12.51 2.16
N TYR A 254 -17.30 12.66 3.10
CA TYR A 254 -17.08 13.93 3.82
C TYR A 254 -16.73 15.07 2.85
N MET A 255 -15.78 14.83 1.95
CA MET A 255 -15.36 15.84 0.97
C MET A 255 -16.50 16.21 0.02
N LEU A 256 -17.22 15.23 -0.51
CA LEU A 256 -18.35 15.49 -1.41
C LEU A 256 -19.47 16.25 -0.71
N PHE A 257 -19.81 15.89 0.53
CA PHE A 257 -20.81 16.59 1.32
C PHE A 257 -20.42 18.05 1.58
N THR A 258 -19.19 18.30 2.03
CA THR A 258 -18.71 19.66 2.34
C THR A 258 -18.62 20.55 1.10
N LEU A 259 -18.10 20.03 -0.01
CA LEU A 259 -18.06 20.77 -1.28
C LEU A 259 -19.47 21.05 -1.80
N ASN A 260 -20.37 20.06 -1.76
CA ASN A 260 -21.74 20.23 -2.19
C ASN A 260 -22.46 21.30 -1.35
N MET A 261 -22.38 21.21 -0.02
CA MET A 261 -22.98 22.18 0.89
C MET A 261 -22.48 23.61 0.61
N PHE A 262 -21.16 23.79 0.47
CA PHE A 262 -20.57 25.10 0.21
C PHE A 262 -21.00 25.68 -1.15
N TYR A 263 -20.87 24.91 -2.24
CA TYR A 263 -21.15 25.44 -3.58
C TYR A 263 -22.64 25.61 -3.86
N THR A 264 -23.50 24.71 -3.38
CA THR A 264 -24.95 24.86 -3.53
C THR A 264 -25.48 26.02 -2.68
N GLY A 265 -24.95 26.20 -1.46
CA GLY A 265 -25.23 27.37 -0.63
C GLY A 265 -24.88 28.66 -1.36
N MET A 266 -23.63 28.81 -1.81
CA MET A 266 -23.22 30.01 -2.55
C MET A 266 -24.02 30.23 -3.85
N ALA A 267 -24.37 29.16 -4.57
CA ALA A 267 -25.21 29.26 -5.77
C ALA A 267 -26.63 29.75 -5.45
N SER A 268 -27.20 29.34 -4.30
CA SER A 268 -28.53 29.79 -3.85
C SER A 268 -28.58 31.30 -3.55
N ARG A 269 -27.43 31.91 -3.23
CA ARG A 269 -27.25 33.37 -3.07
C ARG A 269 -26.86 34.07 -4.38
N GLY A 270 -26.91 33.37 -5.52
CA GLY A 270 -26.63 33.95 -6.84
C GLY A 270 -25.14 33.97 -7.24
N TYR A 271 -24.25 33.35 -6.48
CA TYR A 271 -22.82 33.33 -6.80
C TYR A 271 -22.43 32.17 -7.72
N LYS A 272 -21.69 32.48 -8.80
CA LYS A 272 -21.22 31.49 -9.77
C LYS A 272 -20.06 30.67 -9.20
N MET A 273 -20.14 29.35 -9.34
CA MET A 273 -19.12 28.41 -8.84
C MET A 273 -17.69 28.78 -9.26
N GLY A 274 -17.47 29.13 -10.53
CA GLY A 274 -16.13 29.46 -11.03
C GLY A 274 -15.52 30.72 -10.38
N GLU A 275 -16.34 31.68 -9.99
CA GLU A 275 -15.90 32.90 -9.30
C GLU A 275 -15.64 32.63 -7.82
N THR A 276 -16.45 31.76 -7.20
CA THR A 276 -16.23 31.28 -5.83
C THR A 276 -14.94 30.47 -5.70
N VAL A 277 -14.64 29.61 -6.68
CA VAL A 277 -13.37 28.87 -6.78
C VAL A 277 -12.19 29.85 -6.83
N LEU A 278 -12.31 30.94 -7.60
CA LEU A 278 -11.27 31.96 -7.67
C LEU A 278 -11.06 32.64 -6.29
N GLY A 279 -12.13 32.86 -5.52
CA GLY A 279 -12.06 33.33 -4.14
C GLY A 279 -11.34 32.35 -3.20
N GLN A 280 -11.56 31.04 -3.36
CA GLN A 280 -10.80 30.02 -2.62
C GLN A 280 -9.32 30.00 -3.02
N GLN A 281 -9.02 30.16 -4.30
CA GLN A 281 -7.66 30.20 -4.83
C GLN A 281 -6.86 31.38 -4.26
N ILE A 282 -7.42 32.60 -4.24
CA ILE A 282 -6.72 33.75 -3.68
C ILE A 282 -6.48 33.60 -2.16
N GLY A 283 -7.42 33.01 -1.44
CA GLY A 283 -7.25 32.64 -0.03
C GLY A 283 -6.14 31.58 0.16
N PHE A 284 -6.09 30.58 -0.72
CA PHE A 284 -5.09 29.50 -0.65
C PHE A 284 -3.66 30.02 -0.89
N ILE A 285 -3.43 30.87 -1.89
CA ILE A 285 -2.10 31.44 -2.17
C ILE A 285 -1.62 32.46 -1.13
N SER A 286 -2.50 32.88 -0.22
CA SER A 286 -2.19 33.77 0.91
C SER A 286 -1.53 33.05 2.09
N PHE A 287 -1.32 31.73 2.00
CA PHE A 287 -0.75 30.94 3.09
C PHE A 287 0.56 31.50 3.68
N PRO A 288 1.55 32.05 2.93
CA PRO A 288 2.77 32.58 3.54
C PRO A 288 2.50 33.86 4.33
N ILE A 289 1.54 34.66 3.87
CA ILE A 289 1.13 35.90 4.53
C ILE A 289 0.51 35.57 5.87
N HIS A 290 -0.45 34.63 5.89
CA HIS A 290 -1.10 34.16 7.11
C HIS A 290 -0.12 33.47 8.07
N MET A 291 0.80 32.64 7.57
CA MET A 291 1.83 32.01 8.39
C MET A 291 2.74 33.05 9.05
N SER A 292 3.24 34.03 8.30
CA SER A 292 4.11 35.06 8.88
C SER A 292 3.38 35.91 9.92
N SER A 293 2.10 36.22 9.65
CA SER A 293 1.26 36.96 10.60
C SER A 293 0.98 36.15 11.86
N ALA A 294 0.78 34.83 11.75
CA ALA A 294 0.61 33.94 12.89
C ALA A 294 1.86 33.85 13.76
N VAL A 295 3.04 33.70 13.16
CA VAL A 295 4.32 33.72 13.89
C VAL A 295 4.50 35.06 14.59
N ALA A 296 4.31 36.17 13.88
CA ALA A 296 4.47 37.51 14.45
C ALA A 296 3.46 37.78 15.59
N GLY A 297 2.20 37.35 15.43
CA GLY A 297 1.16 37.47 16.46
C GLY A 297 1.48 36.66 17.72
N VAL A 298 1.92 35.40 17.56
CA VAL A 298 2.34 34.55 18.69
C VAL A 298 3.57 35.11 19.40
N LEU A 299 4.54 35.65 18.66
CA LEU A 299 5.74 36.27 19.23
C LEU A 299 5.50 37.69 19.78
N GLY A 300 4.32 38.28 19.56
CA GLY A 300 4.00 39.63 20.01
C GLY A 300 4.84 40.73 19.34
N GLN A 301 5.33 40.47 18.13
CA GLN A 301 6.12 41.45 17.38
C GLN A 301 5.26 42.64 16.95
N LYS A 302 5.69 43.87 17.22
CA LYS A 302 5.02 45.06 16.72
C LYS A 302 5.36 45.27 15.24
N ARG A 303 4.37 45.25 14.35
CA ARG A 303 4.54 45.60 12.93
C ARG A 303 4.04 47.01 12.65
N PRO A 304 4.76 47.84 11.87
CA PRO A 304 4.27 49.16 11.47
C PRO A 304 3.02 49.03 10.60
N PHE A 305 2.07 49.95 10.76
CA PHE A 305 0.83 49.97 10.00
C PHE A 305 1.09 50.31 8.52
N GLY A 306 1.03 49.31 7.65
CA GLY A 306 1.09 49.51 6.20
C GLY A 306 -0.26 49.95 5.64
N VAL A 307 -0.34 51.13 5.04
CA VAL A 307 -1.56 51.58 4.35
C VAL A 307 -1.71 50.77 3.06
N THR A 308 -2.87 50.16 2.85
CA THR A 308 -3.18 49.47 1.59
C THR A 308 -3.04 50.43 0.42
N PRO A 309 -2.13 50.19 -0.55
CA PRO A 309 -2.03 51.04 -1.74
C PRO A 309 -3.37 51.04 -2.49
N LYS A 310 -3.89 52.24 -2.80
CA LYS A 310 -5.13 52.42 -3.57
C LYS A 310 -4.76 52.96 -4.96
N GLY A 311 -5.23 52.31 -6.03
CA GLY A 311 -4.98 52.71 -7.42
C GLY A 311 -4.19 51.69 -8.24
N VAL A 312 -3.74 52.15 -9.42
CA VAL A 312 -3.00 51.35 -10.41
C VAL A 312 -1.75 50.77 -9.75
N GLY A 313 -1.61 49.45 -9.77
CA GLY A 313 -0.48 48.75 -9.18
C GLY A 313 0.10 47.73 -10.14
N GLY A 314 1.44 47.66 -10.16
CA GLY A 314 2.19 46.71 -10.95
C GLY A 314 2.14 45.29 -10.39
N ARG A 315 2.82 44.37 -11.09
CA ARG A 315 3.03 43.00 -10.63
C ARG A 315 3.93 42.98 -9.39
N ILE A 316 3.68 42.06 -8.46
CA ILE A 316 4.66 41.69 -7.44
C ILE A 316 5.85 41.02 -8.17
N PRO A 317 7.11 41.40 -7.88
CA PRO A 317 8.28 40.72 -8.42
C PRO A 317 8.22 39.22 -8.15
N TRP A 318 8.50 38.38 -9.15
CA TRP A 318 8.39 36.93 -9.03
C TRP A 318 9.26 36.36 -7.90
N GLN A 319 10.38 36.99 -7.59
CA GLN A 319 11.26 36.63 -6.48
C GLN A 319 10.56 36.75 -5.12
N ALA A 320 9.67 37.74 -4.94
CA ALA A 320 8.91 37.90 -3.71
C ALA A 320 7.78 36.86 -3.56
N LEU A 321 7.45 36.14 -4.64
CA LEU A 321 6.47 35.06 -4.67
C LEU A 321 7.13 33.67 -4.61
N TRP A 322 8.41 33.59 -4.19
CA TRP A 322 9.14 32.33 -4.11
C TRP A 322 8.46 31.24 -3.26
N PRO A 323 7.72 31.52 -2.16
CA PRO A 323 7.07 30.44 -1.41
C PRO A 323 5.97 29.76 -2.22
N GLN A 324 5.17 30.55 -2.96
CA GLN A 324 4.12 30.03 -3.83
C GLN A 324 4.71 29.31 -5.05
N LEU A 325 5.68 29.93 -5.72
CA LEU A 325 6.30 29.38 -6.93
C LEU A 325 7.16 28.13 -6.63
N GLY A 326 7.88 28.13 -5.52
CA GLY A 326 8.69 27.00 -5.07
C GLY A 326 7.83 25.78 -4.76
N LEU A 327 6.73 25.96 -4.01
CA LEU A 327 5.80 24.85 -3.73
C LEU A 327 4.99 24.42 -4.96
N LEU A 328 4.70 25.33 -5.89
CA LEU A 328 4.11 24.99 -7.20
C LEU A 328 5.05 24.06 -7.98
N ALA A 329 6.33 24.43 -8.08
CA ALA A 329 7.33 23.62 -8.76
C ALA A 329 7.56 22.27 -8.07
N LEU A 330 7.72 22.25 -6.75
CA LEU A 330 7.89 21.02 -5.98
C LEU A 330 6.69 20.08 -6.11
N SER A 331 5.46 20.60 -6.11
CA SER A 331 4.26 19.79 -6.32
C SER A 331 4.20 19.23 -7.74
N GLY A 332 4.62 20.00 -8.73
CA GLY A 332 4.75 19.53 -10.11
C GLY A 332 5.76 18.40 -10.26
N ILE A 333 6.96 18.57 -9.67
CA ILE A 333 8.01 17.53 -9.65
C ILE A 333 7.52 16.29 -8.91
N ALA A 334 6.87 16.45 -7.76
CA ALA A 334 6.32 15.34 -6.97
C ALA A 334 5.28 14.55 -7.76
N PHE A 335 4.38 15.23 -8.49
CA PHE A 335 3.42 14.55 -9.36
C PHE A 335 4.12 13.71 -10.44
N VAL A 336 5.11 14.27 -11.14
CA VAL A 336 5.88 13.55 -12.16
C VAL A 336 6.63 12.36 -11.54
N LEU A 337 7.29 12.57 -10.40
CA LEU A 337 7.99 11.51 -9.66
C LEU A 337 7.04 10.41 -9.19
N GLY A 338 5.85 10.77 -8.70
CA GLY A 338 4.83 9.82 -8.29
C GLY A 338 4.31 8.98 -9.45
N MET A 339 4.04 9.61 -10.61
CA MET A 339 3.67 8.88 -11.82
C MET A 339 4.83 7.99 -12.30
N TYR A 340 6.08 8.45 -12.25
CA TYR A 340 7.23 7.61 -12.55
C TYR A 340 7.34 6.41 -11.60
N ARG A 341 7.29 6.61 -10.28
CA ARG A 341 7.33 5.54 -9.26
C ARG A 341 6.23 4.51 -9.49
N TYR A 342 5.04 4.97 -9.87
CA TYR A 342 3.91 4.13 -10.24
C TYR A 342 4.18 3.33 -11.52
N PHE A 343 4.57 4.00 -12.61
CA PHE A 343 4.90 3.40 -13.90
C PHE A 343 6.26 2.68 -13.92
N ALA A 344 7.01 2.64 -12.82
CA ALA A 344 8.26 1.90 -12.69
C ALA A 344 8.14 0.75 -11.67
N GLY A 345 7.00 0.61 -10.99
CA GLY A 345 6.77 -0.48 -10.02
C GLY A 345 7.63 -0.41 -8.77
N LEU A 346 8.12 0.79 -8.41
CA LEU A 346 9.06 0.97 -7.29
C LEU A 346 8.39 0.84 -5.91
N ASP A 347 7.06 0.87 -5.84
CA ASP A 347 6.29 0.85 -4.60
C ASP A 347 5.34 -0.35 -4.52
N ARG A 348 5.42 -1.09 -3.41
CA ARG A 348 4.50 -2.20 -3.08
C ARG A 348 3.03 -1.75 -2.96
N ASN A 349 2.77 -0.48 -2.63
CA ASN A 349 1.43 0.09 -2.53
C ASN A 349 1.23 1.16 -3.62
N THR A 350 0.96 0.69 -4.83
CA THR A 350 0.78 1.53 -6.03
C THR A 350 -0.39 2.49 -5.90
N THR A 351 -1.47 2.11 -5.20
CA THR A 351 -2.65 2.96 -5.00
C THR A 351 -2.36 4.18 -4.13
N ALA A 352 -1.53 4.04 -3.08
CA ALA A 352 -1.13 5.16 -2.24
C ALA A 352 -0.30 6.21 -3.03
N VAL A 353 0.53 5.75 -3.96
CA VAL A 353 1.30 6.64 -4.87
C VAL A 353 0.37 7.44 -5.76
N VAL A 354 -0.65 6.82 -6.34
CA VAL A 354 -1.64 7.50 -7.18
C VAL A 354 -2.39 8.58 -6.40
N ILE A 355 -2.89 8.28 -5.20
CA ILE A 355 -3.65 9.24 -4.38
C ILE A 355 -2.80 10.46 -4.01
N ASN A 356 -1.57 10.24 -3.53
CA ASN A 356 -0.68 11.36 -3.21
C ASN A 356 -0.31 12.18 -4.45
N SER A 357 -0.19 11.53 -5.61
CA SER A 357 0.03 12.23 -6.88
C SER A 357 -1.17 13.08 -7.28
N MET A 358 -2.40 12.60 -7.07
CA MET A 358 -3.62 13.40 -7.31
C MET A 358 -3.67 14.63 -6.40
N TRP A 359 -3.28 14.51 -5.13
CA TRP A 359 -3.16 15.66 -4.23
C TRP A 359 -2.08 16.64 -4.67
N ALA A 360 -0.91 16.16 -5.11
CA ALA A 360 0.13 17.01 -5.67
C ALA A 360 -0.37 17.79 -6.90
N LEU A 361 -1.15 17.14 -7.78
CA LEU A 361 -1.77 17.78 -8.93
C LEU A 361 -2.84 18.83 -8.53
N TYR A 362 -3.64 18.55 -7.50
CA TYR A 362 -4.57 19.53 -6.93
C TYR A 362 -3.85 20.78 -6.41
N HIS A 363 -2.70 20.61 -5.73
CA HIS A 363 -1.90 21.74 -5.26
C HIS A 363 -1.30 22.54 -6.41
N VAL A 364 -0.86 21.88 -7.49
CA VAL A 364 -0.44 22.57 -8.73
C VAL A 364 -1.58 23.45 -9.25
N TRP A 365 -2.80 22.93 -9.31
CA TRP A 365 -3.97 23.70 -9.75
C TRP A 365 -4.26 24.91 -8.86
N MET A 366 -4.29 24.73 -7.53
CA MET A 366 -4.55 25.83 -6.59
C MET A 366 -3.46 26.90 -6.63
N LEU A 367 -2.19 26.50 -6.62
CA LEU A 367 -1.04 27.43 -6.62
C LEU A 367 -0.85 28.13 -7.98
N SER A 368 -1.20 27.49 -9.10
CA SER A 368 -1.09 28.10 -10.44
C SER A 368 -1.89 29.39 -10.60
N SER A 369 -2.91 29.59 -9.76
CA SER A 369 -3.71 30.83 -9.71
C SER A 369 -2.86 32.08 -9.46
N VAL A 370 -1.70 31.96 -8.79
CA VAL A 370 -0.77 33.08 -8.58
C VAL A 370 -0.30 33.71 -9.89
N LEU A 371 -0.16 32.91 -10.96
CA LEU A 371 0.26 33.38 -12.27
C LEU A 371 -0.78 34.29 -12.92
N ARG A 372 -2.07 33.98 -12.70
CA ARG A 372 -3.21 34.77 -13.18
C ARG A 372 -3.47 36.00 -12.31
N LEU A 373 -3.36 35.85 -10.99
CA LEU A 373 -3.68 36.91 -10.04
C LEU A 373 -2.57 37.96 -9.96
N ASN A 374 -1.33 37.62 -10.33
CA ASN A 374 -0.22 38.57 -10.45
C ASN A 374 -0.17 39.26 -11.83
N THR A 375 -1.32 39.69 -12.36
CA THR A 375 -1.42 40.52 -13.57
C THR A 375 -1.60 41.99 -13.19
N PRO A 376 -0.91 42.94 -13.86
CA PRO A 376 -1.06 44.36 -13.56
C PRO A 376 -2.44 44.84 -13.96
N VAL A 377 -2.94 45.86 -13.26
CA VAL A 377 -4.16 46.57 -13.65
C VAL A 377 -3.76 47.57 -14.75
N ARG A 378 -4.37 47.50 -15.94
CA ARG A 378 -4.05 48.43 -17.04
C ARG A 378 -4.64 49.82 -16.73
N GLU A 379 -3.87 50.88 -16.94
CA GLU A 379 -4.37 52.26 -16.97
C GLU A 379 -5.35 52.42 -18.14
N GLY A 380 -6.59 52.82 -17.84
CA GLY A 380 -7.65 52.99 -18.84
C GLY A 380 -9.07 52.93 -18.27
N ALA A 381 -9.27 52.46 -17.04
CA ALA A 381 -10.59 52.53 -16.39
C ALA A 381 -10.71 53.87 -15.65
N GLU A 382 -11.38 54.85 -16.25
CA GLU A 382 -11.88 55.98 -15.48
C GLU A 382 -12.73 55.44 -14.32
N LYS A 383 -12.43 55.87 -13.09
CA LYS A 383 -13.03 55.39 -11.85
C LYS A 383 -14.44 55.94 -11.62
N TRP A 384 -15.33 55.87 -12.61
CA TRP A 384 -16.70 56.37 -12.47
C TRP A 384 -17.64 55.21 -12.13
N PHE A 385 -18.04 55.14 -10.86
CA PHE A 385 -19.02 54.17 -10.36
C PHE A 385 -20.47 54.64 -10.52
N PHE A 386 -20.68 55.93 -10.74
CA PHE A 386 -21.95 56.54 -11.09
C PHE A 386 -21.66 57.67 -12.09
N GLY A 387 -22.42 57.75 -13.18
CA GLY A 387 -22.38 58.91 -14.07
C GLY A 387 -22.72 60.19 -13.29
N ASP A 388 -22.49 61.35 -13.92
CA ASP A 388 -22.88 62.65 -13.38
C ASP A 388 -24.18 62.58 -12.60
N ALA A 389 -24.24 63.20 -11.41
CA ALA A 389 -25.44 63.21 -10.57
C ALA A 389 -26.68 63.74 -11.31
N GLU A 390 -26.49 64.42 -12.43
CA GLU A 390 -27.51 64.99 -13.31
C GLU A 390 -27.86 64.10 -14.53
N ASN A 391 -27.05 63.10 -14.92
CA ASN A 391 -27.36 62.26 -16.09
C ASN A 391 -26.72 60.84 -16.05
N PRO A 392 -27.46 59.82 -15.57
CA PRO A 392 -26.97 58.44 -15.41
C PRO A 392 -26.61 57.70 -16.71
N LYS A 393 -26.93 58.25 -17.90
CA LYS A 393 -26.78 57.58 -19.20
C LYS A 393 -25.39 57.74 -19.86
N ASN A 394 -24.50 58.56 -19.28
CA ASN A 394 -23.17 58.86 -19.85
C ASN A 394 -22.03 58.00 -19.29
N GLY A 395 -22.33 56.90 -18.57
CA GLY A 395 -21.30 55.97 -18.12
C GLY A 395 -20.69 55.21 -19.30
N VAL A 396 -19.42 55.46 -19.62
CA VAL A 396 -18.66 54.63 -20.56
C VAL A 396 -18.65 53.18 -20.02
N PRO A 397 -19.02 52.16 -20.81
CA PRO A 397 -18.98 50.78 -20.34
C PRO A 397 -17.54 50.39 -20.00
N LEU A 398 -17.31 49.90 -18.78
CA LEU A 398 -16.09 49.19 -18.42
C LEU A 398 -15.90 48.07 -19.46
N LEU A 399 -14.88 48.19 -20.31
CA LEU A 399 -14.53 47.13 -21.25
C LEU A 399 -14.36 45.85 -20.43
N PRO A 400 -15.15 44.78 -20.70
CA PRO A 400 -15.03 43.56 -19.93
C PRO A 400 -13.59 43.08 -20.01
N LEU A 401 -13.00 42.73 -18.86
CA LEU A 401 -11.68 42.10 -18.78
C LEU A 401 -11.54 41.10 -19.94
N GLU A 402 -10.63 41.35 -20.89
CA GLU A 402 -10.21 40.33 -21.86
C GLU A 402 -9.87 39.10 -21.04
N ARG A 403 -10.72 38.07 -21.08
CA ARG A 403 -10.55 36.89 -20.21
C ARG A 403 -9.25 36.21 -20.60
N PRO A 404 -8.11 36.36 -19.88
CA PRO A 404 -6.94 35.57 -20.18
C PRO A 404 -7.37 34.15 -19.83
N ARG A 405 -7.43 33.30 -20.86
CA ARG A 405 -7.84 31.91 -20.72
C ARG A 405 -6.91 31.28 -19.71
N ASN A 406 -7.41 30.92 -18.52
CA ASN A 406 -6.65 30.06 -17.62
C ASN A 406 -6.42 28.74 -18.37
N PRO A 407 -5.18 28.32 -18.65
CA PRO A 407 -4.94 27.02 -19.25
C PRO A 407 -5.49 25.88 -18.36
N PHE A 408 -5.68 26.13 -17.06
CA PHE A 408 -6.16 25.23 -16.02
C PHE A 408 -7.52 25.64 -15.43
N THR A 409 -8.51 26.00 -16.27
CA THR A 409 -9.90 26.17 -15.78
C THR A 409 -10.41 24.88 -15.13
N VAL A 410 -11.33 24.98 -14.17
CA VAL A 410 -12.03 23.82 -13.56
C VAL A 410 -12.58 22.87 -14.62
N VAL A 411 -13.07 23.41 -15.74
CA VAL A 411 -13.56 22.62 -16.88
C VAL A 411 -12.44 21.89 -17.62
N ARG A 412 -11.24 22.46 -17.73
CA ARG A 412 -10.09 21.81 -18.39
C ARG A 412 -9.38 20.82 -17.47
N VAL A 413 -9.18 21.15 -16.20
CA VAL A 413 -8.58 20.23 -15.22
C VAL A 413 -9.56 19.14 -14.85
N GLY A 414 -10.82 19.48 -14.56
CA GLY A 414 -11.90 18.52 -14.38
C GLY A 414 -12.18 17.73 -15.65
N GLY A 415 -12.04 18.34 -16.83
CA GLY A 415 -12.09 17.65 -18.12
C GLY A 415 -10.96 16.64 -18.29
N VAL A 416 -9.70 17.01 -18.00
CA VAL A 416 -8.55 16.10 -18.05
C VAL A 416 -8.68 14.99 -17.02
N VAL A 417 -9.09 15.29 -15.78
CA VAL A 417 -9.32 14.29 -14.74
C VAL A 417 -10.48 13.38 -15.10
N ALA A 418 -11.60 13.91 -15.60
CA ALA A 418 -12.72 13.12 -16.09
C ALA A 418 -12.31 12.26 -17.29
N LEU A 419 -11.49 12.78 -18.20
CA LEU A 419 -11.00 12.05 -19.37
C LEU A 419 -10.04 10.94 -18.95
N ILE A 420 -9.20 11.16 -17.93
CA ILE A 420 -8.37 10.10 -17.32
C ILE A 420 -9.26 9.06 -16.64
N CYS A 421 -10.23 9.46 -15.83
CA CYS A 421 -11.15 8.53 -15.17
C CYS A 421 -11.99 7.73 -16.17
N LEU A 422 -12.50 8.38 -17.22
CA LEU A 422 -13.23 7.74 -18.31
C LEU A 422 -12.31 6.84 -19.14
N SER A 423 -11.06 7.22 -19.36
CA SER A 423 -10.09 6.38 -20.08
C SER A 423 -9.73 5.14 -19.26
N VAL A 424 -9.57 5.28 -17.94
CA VAL A 424 -9.35 4.14 -17.03
C VAL A 424 -10.59 3.25 -16.99
N ALA A 425 -11.79 3.84 -16.84
CA ALA A 425 -13.04 3.09 -16.85
C ALA A 425 -13.28 2.39 -18.19
N ALA A 426 -13.00 3.05 -19.32
CA ALA A 426 -13.07 2.48 -20.66
C ALA A 426 -12.03 1.37 -20.86
N PHE A 427 -10.81 1.53 -20.37
CA PHE A 427 -9.77 0.50 -20.42
C PHE A 427 -10.16 -0.74 -19.61
N VAL A 428 -10.66 -0.56 -18.39
CA VAL A 428 -11.16 -1.65 -17.54
C VAL A 428 -12.36 -2.34 -18.19
N SER A 429 -13.33 -1.56 -18.68
CA SER A 429 -14.53 -2.07 -19.36
C SER A 429 -14.17 -2.82 -20.64
N TRP A 430 -13.21 -2.33 -21.42
CA TRP A 430 -12.67 -3.01 -22.60
C TRP A 430 -12.00 -4.32 -22.23
N LYS A 431 -11.16 -4.37 -21.20
CA LYS A 431 -10.51 -5.60 -20.75
C LYS A 431 -11.53 -6.64 -20.30
N VAL A 432 -12.57 -6.21 -19.58
CA VAL A 432 -13.68 -7.09 -19.16
C VAL A 432 -14.50 -7.56 -20.36
N ALA A 433 -14.83 -6.68 -21.31
CA ALA A 433 -15.57 -7.03 -22.53
C ALA A 433 -14.77 -7.98 -23.43
N ALA A 434 -13.49 -7.72 -23.64
CA ALA A 434 -12.57 -8.59 -24.38
C ALA A 434 -12.43 -9.96 -23.70
N TRP A 435 -12.36 -9.99 -22.37
CA TRP A 435 -12.39 -11.23 -21.61
C TRP A 435 -13.71 -11.98 -21.83
N ASN A 436 -14.86 -11.30 -21.74
CA ASN A 436 -16.18 -11.91 -22.00
C ASN A 436 -16.35 -12.43 -23.43
N ALA A 437 -15.73 -11.79 -24.42
CA ALA A 437 -15.71 -12.24 -25.81
C ALA A 437 -14.71 -13.37 -26.10
N ALA A 438 -13.73 -13.60 -25.22
CA ALA A 438 -12.75 -14.67 -25.41
C ALA A 438 -13.41 -16.07 -25.45
N PRO A 439 -12.89 -17.01 -26.25
CA PRO A 439 -13.44 -18.35 -26.37
C PRO A 439 -13.36 -19.13 -25.05
N VAL A 440 -14.25 -20.11 -24.91
CA VAL A 440 -14.28 -21.06 -23.79
C VAL A 440 -13.62 -22.35 -24.22
N TYR A 441 -12.79 -22.93 -23.36
CA TYR A 441 -12.08 -24.18 -23.61
C TYR A 441 -12.70 -25.32 -22.79
N PRO A 442 -13.42 -26.28 -23.41
CA PRO A 442 -13.98 -27.43 -22.71
C PRO A 442 -12.87 -28.45 -22.42
N VAL A 443 -12.27 -28.34 -21.23
CA VAL A 443 -11.21 -29.26 -20.78
C VAL A 443 -11.51 -29.65 -19.35
N ASN A 444 -11.51 -30.95 -19.08
CA ASN A 444 -11.62 -31.48 -17.72
C ASN A 444 -10.22 -31.58 -17.11
N VAL A 445 -10.02 -30.85 -16.02
CA VAL A 445 -8.77 -30.81 -15.26
C VAL A 445 -9.05 -31.41 -13.89
N ALA A 446 -8.41 -32.54 -13.59
CA ALA A 446 -8.39 -33.10 -12.25
C ALA A 446 -7.23 -32.46 -11.49
N ILE A 447 -7.51 -31.85 -10.34
CA ILE A 447 -6.49 -31.21 -9.48
C ILE A 447 -6.25 -32.13 -8.29
N VAL A 448 -5.00 -32.48 -8.02
CA VAL A 448 -4.59 -33.20 -6.81
C VAL A 448 -3.84 -32.21 -5.92
N ASP A 449 -4.31 -31.98 -4.70
CA ASP A 449 -3.70 -31.05 -3.73
C ASP A 449 -3.90 -31.59 -2.29
N ARG A 450 -2.81 -31.71 -1.52
CA ARG A 450 -2.83 -32.25 -0.15
C ARG A 450 -2.78 -31.17 0.95
N THR A 451 -2.76 -29.89 0.59
CA THR A 451 -2.53 -28.76 1.50
C THR A 451 -3.73 -27.80 1.54
N LEU A 452 -4.81 -28.19 2.23
CA LEU A 452 -6.07 -27.39 2.24
C LEU A 452 -6.36 -26.61 3.53
N GLY A 453 -5.34 -26.12 4.22
CA GLY A 453 -5.53 -25.12 5.27
C GLY A 453 -6.14 -23.80 4.77
N PRO A 454 -6.38 -22.81 5.64
CA PRO A 454 -6.80 -21.45 5.24
C PRO A 454 -5.91 -20.80 4.17
N ASN A 455 -4.68 -21.32 4.03
CA ASN A 455 -3.62 -20.93 3.11
C ASN A 455 -3.49 -21.83 1.86
N ALA A 456 -4.52 -22.58 1.45
CA ALA A 456 -4.57 -23.37 0.20
C ALA A 456 -4.50 -22.49 -1.06
N GLN A 457 -3.41 -21.74 -1.21
CA GLN A 457 -3.24 -20.66 -2.16
C GLN A 457 -2.96 -21.19 -3.56
N GLN A 458 -2.33 -22.37 -3.65
CA GLN A 458 -1.94 -22.96 -4.92
C GLN A 458 -3.14 -23.49 -5.68
N HIS A 459 -3.97 -24.31 -5.02
CA HIS A 459 -5.31 -24.68 -5.52
C HIS A 459 -6.18 -23.48 -5.88
N ARG A 460 -6.19 -22.43 -5.05
CA ARG A 460 -6.94 -21.18 -5.34
C ARG A 460 -6.44 -20.49 -6.59
N ALA A 461 -5.12 -20.35 -6.74
CA ALA A 461 -4.50 -19.70 -7.88
C ALA A 461 -4.71 -20.50 -9.17
N LEU A 462 -4.63 -21.83 -9.11
CA LEU A 462 -4.90 -22.70 -10.25
C LEU A 462 -6.38 -22.67 -10.65
N SER A 463 -7.30 -22.87 -9.70
CA SER A 463 -8.75 -22.76 -9.94
C SER A 463 -9.13 -21.40 -10.52
N TRP A 464 -8.54 -20.32 -9.99
CA TRP A 464 -8.67 -18.99 -10.54
C TRP A 464 -8.12 -18.90 -11.97
N THR A 465 -6.94 -19.45 -12.23
CA THR A 465 -6.27 -19.41 -13.55
C THR A 465 -7.11 -20.14 -14.59
N LEU A 466 -7.62 -21.32 -14.28
CA LEU A 466 -8.55 -22.07 -15.14
C LEU A 466 -9.78 -21.22 -15.45
N ASN A 467 -10.35 -20.58 -14.42
CA ASN A 467 -11.53 -19.74 -14.60
C ASN A 467 -11.26 -18.49 -15.45
N TYR A 468 -10.12 -17.83 -15.23
CA TYR A 468 -9.63 -16.67 -15.99
C TYR A 468 -9.31 -17.03 -17.44
N LEU A 469 -8.72 -18.19 -17.69
CA LEU A 469 -8.46 -18.69 -19.04
C LEU A 469 -9.72 -19.23 -19.73
N LYS A 470 -10.88 -19.18 -19.07
CA LYS A 470 -12.14 -19.74 -19.55
C LYS A 470 -12.05 -21.24 -19.87
N VAL A 471 -11.23 -21.97 -19.13
CA VAL A 471 -11.29 -23.42 -19.09
C VAL A 471 -12.55 -23.80 -18.30
N ARG A 472 -13.37 -24.68 -18.88
CA ARG A 472 -14.66 -25.10 -18.33
C ARG A 472 -14.81 -26.60 -18.38
N LYS A 473 -15.45 -27.15 -17.35
CA LYS A 473 -15.83 -28.55 -17.29
C LYS A 473 -16.81 -28.88 -18.42
N GLU A 474 -16.63 -30.03 -19.05
CA GLU A 474 -17.57 -30.56 -20.02
C GLU A 474 -18.90 -30.90 -19.32
N PRO A 475 -20.09 -30.71 -19.94
CA PRO A 475 -21.36 -30.85 -19.22
C PRO A 475 -21.57 -32.22 -18.57
N LYS A 476 -21.10 -33.31 -19.20
CA LYS A 476 -21.19 -34.67 -18.67
C LYS A 476 -20.27 -34.96 -17.48
N PHE A 477 -19.34 -34.05 -17.18
CA PHE A 477 -18.38 -34.15 -16.07
C PHE A 477 -18.44 -32.93 -15.13
N ALA A 478 -19.42 -32.04 -15.32
CA ALA A 478 -19.73 -31.02 -14.33
C ALA A 478 -20.13 -31.70 -13.01
N ALA A 479 -19.78 -31.10 -11.87
CA ALA A 479 -20.25 -31.58 -10.58
C ALA A 479 -21.79 -31.68 -10.60
N GLY A 480 -22.38 -32.54 -9.76
CA GLY A 480 -23.83 -32.78 -9.72
C GLY A 480 -24.71 -31.52 -9.49
N ASP A 481 -24.10 -30.36 -9.28
CA ASP A 481 -24.72 -29.03 -9.19
C ASP A 481 -24.85 -28.30 -10.55
N GLY A 482 -24.40 -28.90 -11.66
CA GLY A 482 -24.49 -28.34 -13.01
C GLY A 482 -23.49 -27.22 -13.32
N ARG A 483 -22.55 -26.90 -12.42
CA ARG A 483 -21.59 -25.81 -12.62
C ARG A 483 -20.45 -26.22 -13.54
N ARG A 484 -20.16 -25.37 -14.53
CA ARG A 484 -19.05 -25.56 -15.49
C ARG A 484 -17.75 -24.86 -15.10
N ASN A 485 -17.78 -23.94 -14.13
CA ASN A 485 -16.59 -23.26 -13.59
C ASN A 485 -15.88 -24.18 -12.57
N TYR A 486 -14.59 -23.97 -12.38
CA TYR A 486 -13.81 -24.65 -11.34
C TYR A 486 -14.02 -23.98 -9.99
N ASP A 487 -14.34 -24.77 -8.97
CA ASP A 487 -14.59 -24.33 -7.60
C ASP A 487 -13.49 -24.85 -6.66
N VAL A 488 -12.95 -23.94 -5.86
CA VAL A 488 -11.86 -24.22 -4.92
C VAL A 488 -12.28 -25.23 -3.84
N GLY A 489 -13.55 -25.25 -3.44
CA GLY A 489 -14.03 -26.16 -2.42
C GLY A 489 -14.38 -27.56 -2.94
N LEU A 490 -14.58 -27.73 -4.24
CA LEU A 490 -15.22 -28.92 -4.81
C LEU A 490 -14.40 -29.65 -5.88
N ASP A 491 -13.57 -28.96 -6.65
CA ASP A 491 -12.89 -29.52 -7.82
C ASP A 491 -11.42 -29.91 -7.53
N TYR A 492 -11.19 -30.72 -6.49
CA TYR A 492 -9.87 -31.31 -6.19
C TYR A 492 -9.96 -32.69 -5.52
N PHE A 493 -8.85 -33.41 -5.55
CA PHE A 493 -8.61 -34.67 -4.85
C PHE A 493 -7.48 -34.48 -3.83
N GLY A 494 -7.68 -34.92 -2.59
CA GLY A 494 -6.70 -34.78 -1.52
C GLY A 494 -7.30 -34.48 -0.16
N PHE A 495 -6.52 -33.90 0.75
CA PHE A 495 -6.85 -33.83 2.17
C PHE A 495 -7.68 -32.59 2.53
N VAL A 496 -8.91 -32.78 3.04
CA VAL A 496 -9.77 -31.70 3.53
C VAL A 496 -9.68 -31.58 5.06
N PRO A 497 -9.12 -30.50 5.62
CA PRO A 497 -9.08 -30.33 7.06
C PRO A 497 -10.47 -30.09 7.64
N ASN A 498 -10.76 -30.70 8.79
CA ASN A 498 -11.96 -30.37 9.55
C ASN A 498 -11.69 -29.08 10.36
N PRO A 499 -12.34 -27.94 10.04
CA PRO A 499 -12.06 -26.66 10.70
C PRO A 499 -12.43 -26.65 12.19
N ASN A 500 -13.31 -27.57 12.62
CA ASN A 500 -13.80 -27.64 14.00
C ASN A 500 -13.06 -28.67 14.85
N ALA A 501 -12.10 -29.41 14.28
CA ALA A 501 -11.40 -30.45 15.00
C ALA A 501 -10.12 -29.90 15.66
N PRO A 502 -9.83 -30.28 16.92
CA PRO A 502 -8.65 -29.79 17.62
C PRO A 502 -7.38 -30.31 16.96
N LEU A 503 -6.46 -29.38 16.69
CA LEU A 503 -5.10 -29.70 16.25
C LEU A 503 -4.39 -30.54 17.33
N ARG A 504 -3.90 -31.72 16.96
CA ARG A 504 -3.26 -32.65 17.92
C ARG A 504 -1.74 -32.48 17.91
N PRO A 505 -1.05 -32.49 19.07
CA PRO A 505 0.40 -32.54 19.10
C PRO A 505 0.89 -33.79 18.39
N ASP A 506 1.81 -33.61 17.47
CA ASP A 506 2.56 -34.71 16.90
C ASP A 506 3.51 -35.28 17.95
N VAL A 507 3.27 -36.53 18.32
CA VAL A 507 4.03 -37.26 19.34
C VAL A 507 5.45 -37.62 18.83
N ILE A 508 5.71 -37.53 17.52
CA ILE A 508 6.95 -38.01 16.88
C ILE A 508 7.87 -36.85 16.42
N GLY A 509 7.33 -35.70 16.00
CA GLY A 509 8.06 -34.61 15.33
C GLY A 509 8.30 -33.36 16.17
N GLY A 510 8.36 -33.47 17.49
CA GLY A 510 8.92 -32.40 18.34
C GLY A 510 8.11 -31.08 18.35
N GLY A 511 6.78 -31.14 18.27
CA GLY A 511 5.89 -30.00 18.50
C GLY A 511 5.06 -29.49 17.31
N ASP A 512 5.05 -30.21 16.19
CA ASP A 512 4.11 -29.95 15.08
C ASP A 512 2.68 -30.34 15.43
N LEU A 513 1.70 -29.78 14.72
CA LEU A 513 0.29 -30.10 14.90
C LEU A 513 -0.22 -30.95 13.73
N VAL A 514 -0.87 -32.07 14.04
CA VAL A 514 -1.56 -32.88 13.03
C VAL A 514 -2.98 -32.40 12.92
N ALA A 515 -3.37 -31.98 11.71
CA ALA A 515 -4.75 -31.63 11.42
C ALA A 515 -5.55 -32.90 11.13
N THR A 516 -6.71 -33.02 11.78
CA THR A 516 -7.67 -34.09 11.49
C THR A 516 -8.64 -33.62 10.41
N GLY A 517 -8.95 -34.50 9.47
CA GLY A 517 -9.75 -34.20 8.29
C GLY A 517 -10.12 -35.49 7.56
N TYR A 518 -10.60 -35.37 6.32
CA TYR A 518 -10.89 -36.51 5.45
C TYR A 518 -10.16 -36.36 4.12
N ASP A 519 -9.75 -37.47 3.52
CA ASP A 519 -9.15 -37.48 2.18
C ASP A 519 -10.22 -37.75 1.12
N ILE A 520 -10.24 -36.93 0.07
CA ILE A 520 -10.96 -37.20 -1.18
C ILE A 520 -10.01 -38.02 -2.06
N PRO A 521 -10.23 -39.33 -2.23
CA PRO A 521 -9.32 -40.18 -2.99
C PRO A 521 -9.35 -39.84 -4.48
N LEU A 522 -8.19 -39.91 -5.14
CA LEU A 522 -8.15 -39.89 -6.60
C LEU A 522 -8.91 -41.12 -7.14
N PRO A 523 -9.91 -40.96 -8.01
CA PRO A 523 -10.66 -42.09 -8.53
C PRO A 523 -9.75 -42.99 -9.37
N GLY A 524 -9.89 -44.31 -9.20
CA GLY A 524 -9.08 -45.31 -9.92
C GLY A 524 -9.24 -45.26 -11.45
N ARG A 525 -10.26 -44.55 -11.97
CA ARG A 525 -10.45 -44.32 -13.40
C ARG A 525 -10.81 -42.86 -13.68
N LEU A 526 -9.79 -42.06 -13.99
CA LEU A 526 -9.94 -40.69 -14.50
C LEU A 526 -10.50 -40.67 -15.94
N THR A 527 -11.21 -39.63 -16.31
CA THR A 527 -11.84 -39.46 -17.63
C THR A 527 -10.85 -38.85 -18.62
N THR A 528 -10.85 -39.34 -19.88
CA THR A 528 -9.98 -38.87 -20.97
C THR A 528 -10.84 -38.55 -22.20
N PRO A 529 -10.49 -37.57 -23.06
CA PRO A 529 -9.35 -36.64 -22.96
C PRO A 529 -9.42 -35.67 -21.77
N GLY A 530 -8.29 -35.28 -21.18
CA GLY A 530 -8.26 -34.38 -20.02
C GLY A 530 -6.85 -34.12 -19.51
N ALA A 531 -6.74 -33.29 -18.48
CA ALA A 531 -5.48 -33.03 -17.79
C ALA A 531 -5.56 -33.41 -16.31
N LEU A 532 -4.46 -33.92 -15.76
CA LEU A 532 -4.27 -34.16 -14.33
C LEU A 532 -3.15 -33.24 -13.84
N TYR A 533 -3.46 -32.33 -12.91
CA TYR A 533 -2.52 -31.39 -12.32
C TYR A 533 -2.18 -31.83 -10.89
N LEU A 534 -0.93 -32.16 -10.65
CA LEU A 534 -0.39 -32.56 -9.35
C LEU A 534 0.22 -31.32 -8.67
N ALA A 535 -0.45 -30.82 -7.65
CA ALA A 535 -0.08 -29.64 -6.86
C ALA A 535 0.14 -30.04 -5.39
N ASP A 536 1.01 -29.33 -4.69
CA ASP A 536 1.29 -29.42 -3.25
C ASP A 536 1.03 -30.79 -2.57
N THR A 537 1.61 -31.87 -3.10
CA THR A 537 1.26 -33.22 -2.61
C THR A 537 1.86 -33.50 -1.22
N TYR A 538 2.72 -32.60 -0.72
CA TYR A 538 3.41 -32.71 0.56
C TYR A 538 2.52 -32.60 1.79
N GLY A 539 1.41 -31.85 1.73
CA GLY A 539 0.43 -31.78 2.80
C GLY A 539 0.91 -31.12 4.10
N GLU A 540 1.70 -30.04 4.02
CA GLU A 540 2.07 -29.22 5.19
C GLU A 540 1.77 -27.74 4.95
N TRP A 541 1.18 -27.06 5.93
CA TRP A 541 0.89 -25.62 5.87
C TRP A 541 1.17 -24.93 7.20
N VAL A 542 1.27 -23.60 7.16
CA VAL A 542 1.40 -22.77 8.36
C VAL A 542 0.03 -22.18 8.69
N ALA A 543 -0.41 -22.26 9.94
CA ALA A 543 -1.67 -21.69 10.44
C ALA A 543 -1.41 -20.82 11.68
N PHE A 544 -2.16 -19.73 11.86
CA PHE A 544 -2.05 -18.94 13.08
C PHE A 544 -2.81 -19.64 14.23
N ASP A 545 -2.08 -19.99 15.28
CA ASP A 545 -2.69 -20.51 16.51
C ASP A 545 -3.01 -19.33 17.43
N ALA A 546 -4.30 -19.01 17.53
CA ALA A 546 -4.80 -17.92 18.35
C ALA A 546 -4.46 -18.09 19.85
N ASN A 547 -4.41 -19.33 20.33
CA ASN A 547 -4.10 -19.62 21.74
C ASN A 547 -2.61 -19.42 22.04
N ARG A 548 -1.74 -19.76 21.09
CA ARG A 548 -0.28 -19.59 21.22
C ARG A 548 0.23 -18.24 20.69
N ARG A 549 -0.65 -17.41 20.12
CA ARG A 549 -0.37 -16.13 19.44
C ARG A 549 0.83 -16.21 18.49
N ARG A 550 0.97 -17.34 17.79
CA ARG A 550 2.07 -17.58 16.84
C ARG A 550 1.61 -18.46 15.70
N TYR A 551 2.30 -18.36 14.58
CA TYR A 551 2.14 -19.30 13.48
C TYR A 551 2.72 -20.68 13.86
N VAL A 552 1.93 -21.73 13.63
CA VAL A 552 2.30 -23.13 13.88
C VAL A 552 2.18 -23.91 12.58
N ARG A 553 3.09 -24.88 12.38
CA ARG A 553 3.03 -25.77 11.23
C ARG A 553 2.03 -26.88 11.51
N SER A 554 1.12 -27.06 10.57
CA SER A 554 0.13 -28.12 10.54
C SER A 554 0.41 -29.05 9.37
N ARG A 555 0.12 -30.34 9.52
CA ARG A 555 0.27 -31.32 8.44
C ARG A 555 -0.92 -32.24 8.30
N ALA A 556 -1.15 -32.69 7.08
CA ALA A 556 -2.13 -33.69 6.70
C ALA A 556 -1.74 -35.06 7.26
N ALA A 557 -2.75 -35.88 7.58
CA ALA A 557 -2.54 -37.23 8.09
C ALA A 557 -1.94 -38.18 7.03
N ARG A 558 -2.28 -37.96 5.76
CA ARG A 558 -1.66 -38.61 4.59
C ARG A 558 -0.96 -37.55 3.76
N ARG A 559 0.31 -37.80 3.44
CA ARG A 559 1.18 -36.89 2.69
C ARG A 559 1.77 -37.63 1.50
N GLY A 560 2.05 -36.91 0.42
CA GLY A 560 2.56 -37.45 -0.84
C GLY A 560 1.48 -38.15 -1.64
N LEU A 561 1.86 -38.63 -2.83
CA LEU A 561 1.02 -39.52 -3.63
C LEU A 561 1.22 -40.96 -3.18
N SER A 562 0.15 -41.73 -2.99
CA SER A 562 0.27 -43.16 -2.69
C SER A 562 0.64 -43.98 -3.94
N VAL A 563 1.06 -45.23 -3.76
CA VAL A 563 1.33 -46.16 -4.88
C VAL A 563 0.10 -46.29 -5.78
N GLU A 564 -1.09 -46.43 -5.19
CA GLU A 564 -2.35 -46.59 -5.93
C GLU A 564 -2.71 -45.33 -6.74
N GLU A 565 -2.39 -44.16 -6.21
CA GLU A 565 -2.61 -42.88 -6.90
C GLU A 565 -1.64 -42.71 -8.06
N ILE A 566 -0.38 -43.11 -7.89
CA ILE A 566 0.61 -43.14 -8.97
C ILE A 566 0.18 -44.13 -10.06
N ASP A 567 -0.36 -45.29 -9.70
CA ASP A 567 -0.90 -46.25 -10.67
C ASP A 567 -2.11 -45.67 -11.43
N ALA A 568 -2.98 -44.91 -10.75
CA ALA A 568 -4.09 -44.20 -11.39
C ALA A 568 -3.61 -43.10 -12.35
N VAL A 569 -2.58 -42.34 -11.98
CA VAL A 569 -1.91 -41.33 -12.81
C VAL A 569 -1.31 -41.98 -14.07
N GLU A 570 -0.61 -43.10 -13.91
CA GLU A 570 -0.01 -43.84 -15.02
C GLU A 570 -1.08 -44.39 -15.97
N ASN A 571 -2.15 -44.99 -15.44
CA ASN A 571 -3.28 -45.47 -16.22
C ASN A 571 -4.02 -44.35 -16.96
N PHE A 572 -4.07 -43.15 -16.40
CA PHE A 572 -4.62 -41.97 -17.06
C PHE A 572 -3.72 -41.51 -18.22
N ALA A 573 -2.41 -41.42 -18.00
CA ALA A 573 -1.46 -41.02 -19.03
C ALA A 573 -1.39 -42.02 -20.20
N ARG A 574 -1.40 -43.34 -19.91
CA ARG A 574 -1.44 -44.41 -20.92
C ARG A 574 -2.66 -44.29 -21.85
N ARG A 575 -3.79 -43.82 -21.33
CA ARG A 575 -5.03 -43.57 -22.11
C ARG A 575 -5.04 -42.23 -22.85
N GLY A 576 -3.92 -41.50 -22.85
CA GLY A 576 -3.79 -40.25 -23.58
C GLY A 576 -4.05 -38.98 -22.76
N GLY A 577 -4.21 -39.10 -21.44
CA GLY A 577 -4.30 -37.93 -20.56
C GLY A 577 -2.99 -37.15 -20.45
N LEU A 578 -3.08 -35.83 -20.28
CA LEU A 578 -1.93 -34.95 -20.01
C LEU A 578 -1.64 -34.92 -18.51
N VAL A 579 -0.43 -35.27 -18.09
CA VAL A 579 -0.03 -35.17 -16.67
C VAL A 579 0.87 -33.97 -16.45
N MET A 580 0.45 -33.08 -15.57
CA MET A 580 1.22 -31.91 -15.16
C MET A 580 1.62 -32.07 -13.69
N GLY A 581 2.89 -31.81 -13.38
CA GLY A 581 3.38 -31.77 -12.01
C GLY A 581 4.11 -30.46 -11.75
N GLU A 582 4.05 -29.99 -10.51
CA GLU A 582 4.84 -28.85 -10.07
C GLU A 582 5.78 -29.22 -8.92
N TRP A 583 6.50 -28.22 -8.40
CA TRP A 583 7.30 -28.35 -7.19
C TRP A 583 6.53 -29.12 -6.10
N ASN A 584 7.26 -29.97 -5.36
CA ASN A 584 6.74 -30.80 -4.29
C ASN A 584 5.98 -32.06 -4.72
N THR A 585 5.89 -32.34 -6.03
CA THR A 585 5.27 -33.56 -6.54
C THR A 585 6.17 -34.79 -6.34
N LEU A 586 7.49 -34.64 -6.50
CA LEU A 586 8.45 -35.75 -6.61
C LEU A 586 9.24 -35.99 -5.32
N GLY A 587 9.53 -34.93 -4.57
CA GLY A 587 10.31 -35.00 -3.33
C GLY A 587 9.63 -35.76 -2.19
N TYR A 588 10.28 -35.80 -1.03
CA TYR A 588 9.65 -36.29 0.19
C TYR A 588 8.34 -35.55 0.44
N PRO A 589 7.20 -36.21 0.72
CA PRO A 589 7.04 -37.63 1.07
C PRO A 589 6.52 -38.54 -0.06
N THR A 590 6.38 -38.05 -1.29
CA THR A 590 6.10 -38.92 -2.45
C THR A 590 7.25 -39.88 -2.66
N ARG A 591 8.49 -39.39 -2.59
CA ARG A 591 9.69 -40.21 -2.49
C ARG A 591 10.08 -40.32 -1.01
N PRO A 592 9.95 -41.49 -0.36
CA PRO A 592 10.20 -41.60 1.06
C PRO A 592 11.68 -41.35 1.38
N GLY A 593 11.94 -40.39 2.27
CA GLY A 593 13.24 -40.19 2.89
C GLY A 593 13.57 -41.33 3.86
N ASP A 594 14.83 -41.41 4.28
CA ASP A 594 15.31 -42.45 5.21
C ASP A 594 15.10 -43.90 4.72
N PHE A 595 15.33 -44.18 3.44
CA PHE A 595 15.31 -45.55 2.91
C PHE A 595 16.70 -46.17 2.96
N LEU A 596 16.83 -47.33 3.63
CA LEU A 596 18.00 -48.21 3.44
C LEU A 596 17.68 -49.24 2.36
N PRO A 597 18.43 -49.26 1.24
CA PRO A 597 18.26 -50.26 0.20
C PRO A 597 18.22 -51.68 0.79
N PRO A 598 17.33 -52.58 0.32
CA PRO A 598 17.22 -53.94 0.85
C PRO A 598 18.57 -54.67 0.99
N PRO A 599 19.49 -54.59 0.00
CA PRO A 599 20.81 -55.22 0.14
C PRO A 599 21.66 -54.63 1.29
N GLN A 600 21.55 -53.33 1.54
CA GLN A 600 22.27 -52.65 2.63
C GLN A 600 21.65 -52.95 3.99
N LEU A 601 20.31 -52.99 4.07
CA LEU A 601 19.61 -53.37 5.30
C LEU A 601 19.91 -54.83 5.66
N GLU A 602 19.89 -55.73 4.68
CA GLU A 602 20.25 -57.14 4.86
C GLU A 602 21.71 -57.28 5.29
N ALA A 603 22.63 -56.57 4.63
CA ALA A 603 24.04 -56.56 5.01
C ALA A 603 24.25 -56.00 6.43
N ALA A 604 23.50 -54.97 6.85
CA ALA A 604 23.57 -54.41 8.20
C ALA A 604 23.02 -55.38 9.26
N ILE A 605 21.90 -56.05 8.98
CA ILE A 605 21.34 -57.11 9.84
C ILE A 605 22.36 -58.24 9.98
N ASP A 606 22.96 -58.67 8.87
CA ASP A 606 23.92 -59.77 8.84
C ASP A 606 25.25 -59.38 9.51
N ALA A 607 25.69 -58.14 9.39
CA ALA A 607 26.85 -57.60 10.11
C ALA A 607 26.65 -57.64 11.63
N GLN A 608 25.49 -57.17 12.13
CA GLN A 608 25.19 -57.25 13.57
C GLN A 608 25.00 -58.71 14.04
N ARG A 609 24.45 -59.58 13.18
CA ARG A 609 24.37 -61.02 13.44
C ARG A 609 25.75 -61.65 13.58
N ARG A 610 26.68 -61.39 12.64
CA ARG A 610 28.07 -61.86 12.71
C ARG A 610 28.79 -61.31 13.94
N ARG A 611 28.57 -60.04 14.29
CA ARG A 611 29.13 -59.41 15.49
C ARG A 611 28.65 -60.10 16.77
N ALA A 612 27.34 -60.34 16.91
CA ALA A 612 26.77 -61.04 18.05
C ALA A 612 27.33 -62.46 18.18
N LEU A 613 27.41 -63.21 17.07
CA LEU A 613 27.98 -64.56 17.04
C LEU A 613 29.47 -64.57 17.45
N ARG A 614 30.26 -63.60 16.98
CA ARG A 614 31.68 -63.47 17.38
C ARG A 614 31.83 -63.14 18.87
N LEU A 615 31.00 -62.24 19.38
CA LEU A 615 30.98 -61.89 20.80
C LEU A 615 30.62 -63.11 21.66
N GLN A 616 29.63 -63.89 21.25
CA GLN A 616 29.16 -65.07 21.98
C GLN A 616 30.14 -66.25 21.92
N ALA A 617 30.74 -66.52 20.76
CA ALA A 617 31.59 -67.70 20.56
C ALA A 617 33.06 -67.49 20.96
N GLN A 618 33.58 -66.27 20.88
CA GLN A 618 35.01 -65.98 21.11
C GLN A 618 35.23 -65.04 22.29
N THR A 619 34.53 -63.89 22.30
CA THR A 619 34.85 -62.80 23.24
C THR A 619 34.35 -63.09 24.65
N LEU A 620 33.13 -63.60 24.79
CA LEU A 620 32.51 -63.92 26.08
C LEU A 620 33.22 -65.10 26.78
N PRO A 621 33.55 -66.21 26.10
CA PRO A 621 34.31 -67.30 26.71
C PRO A 621 35.73 -66.87 27.11
N ALA A 622 36.42 -66.08 26.27
CA ALA A 622 37.74 -65.56 26.60
C ALA A 622 37.71 -64.58 27.80
N ALA A 623 36.68 -63.73 27.89
CA ALA A 623 36.48 -62.85 29.04
C ALA A 623 36.18 -63.66 30.33
N ARG A 624 35.34 -64.70 30.25
CA ARG A 624 35.08 -65.62 31.37
C ARG A 624 36.33 -66.36 31.83
N ALA A 625 37.14 -66.88 30.89
CA ALA A 625 38.39 -67.54 31.20
C ALA A 625 39.38 -66.59 31.89
N ARG A 626 39.45 -65.32 31.48
CA ARG A 626 40.25 -64.28 32.15
C ARG A 626 39.75 -63.96 33.56
N VAL A 627 38.43 -63.98 33.80
CA VAL A 627 37.88 -63.84 35.15
C VAL A 627 38.31 -65.04 36.01
N GLY A 628 38.16 -66.27 35.53
CA GLY A 628 38.60 -67.47 36.26
C GLY A 628 40.10 -67.48 36.56
N ALA A 629 40.93 -67.05 35.61
CA ALA A 629 42.37 -66.91 35.82
C ALA A 629 42.73 -65.78 36.81
N ALA A 630 42.00 -64.67 36.80
CA ALA A 630 42.18 -63.58 37.77
C ALA A 630 41.73 -64.00 39.17
N GLU A 631 40.62 -64.74 39.29
CA GLU A 631 40.11 -65.28 40.55
C GLU A 631 41.10 -66.28 41.17
N ALA A 632 41.75 -67.12 40.35
CA ALA A 632 42.80 -68.02 40.79
C ALA A 632 44.07 -67.30 41.31
N SER A 633 44.29 -66.03 40.94
CA SER A 633 45.47 -65.26 41.35
C SER A 633 45.31 -64.55 42.71
N GLY A 634 44.09 -64.43 43.23
CA GLY A 634 43.80 -63.71 44.48
C GLY A 634 43.91 -62.18 44.44
N ASP A 635 44.36 -61.58 43.33
CA ASP A 635 44.51 -60.12 43.18
C ASP A 635 43.17 -59.45 42.84
N TYR A 636 42.61 -58.73 43.83
CA TYR A 636 41.33 -58.04 43.71
C TYR A 636 41.28 -57.01 42.56
N ARG A 637 42.37 -56.30 42.26
CA ARG A 637 42.39 -55.32 41.15
C ARG A 637 42.26 -56.03 39.80
N ARG A 638 42.95 -57.16 39.62
CA ARG A 638 42.85 -57.98 38.40
C ARG A 638 41.46 -58.59 38.23
N ILE A 639 40.86 -59.05 39.33
CA ILE A 639 39.48 -59.59 39.32
C ILE A 639 38.47 -58.50 38.94
N SER A 640 38.57 -57.31 39.54
CA SER A 640 37.68 -56.18 39.24
C SER A 640 37.76 -55.76 37.76
N ILE A 641 38.97 -55.61 37.21
CA ILE A 641 39.18 -55.27 35.79
C ILE A 641 38.65 -56.38 34.87
N ALA A 642 38.90 -57.65 35.20
CA ALA A 642 38.42 -58.79 34.41
C ALA A 642 36.89 -58.89 34.41
N ARG A 643 36.24 -58.64 35.55
CA ARG A 643 34.78 -58.57 35.67
C ARG A 643 34.20 -57.38 34.90
N GLY A 644 34.83 -56.19 34.98
CA GLY A 644 34.44 -55.03 34.17
C GLY A 644 34.47 -55.34 32.67
N ARG A 645 35.54 -55.97 32.17
CA ARG A 645 35.64 -56.40 30.77
C ARG A 645 34.63 -57.47 30.37
N LEU A 646 34.23 -58.35 31.30
CA LEU A 646 33.15 -59.32 31.06
C LEU A 646 31.80 -58.61 30.95
N GLU A 647 31.53 -57.62 31.80
CA GLU A 647 30.33 -56.79 31.71
C GLU A 647 30.32 -55.94 30.43
N ASP A 648 31.45 -55.36 30.02
CA ASP A 648 31.58 -54.67 28.73
C ASP A 648 31.27 -55.61 27.55
N ALA A 649 31.76 -56.85 27.59
CA ALA A 649 31.48 -57.86 26.57
C ALA A 649 30.00 -58.30 26.56
N ARG A 650 29.37 -58.40 27.74
CA ARG A 650 27.91 -58.64 27.88
C ARG A 650 27.11 -57.47 27.32
N GLY A 651 27.47 -56.24 27.68
CA GLY A 651 26.86 -55.02 27.19
C GLY A 651 26.97 -54.89 25.67
N ALA A 652 28.13 -55.19 25.10
CA ALA A 652 28.34 -55.18 23.65
C ALA A 652 27.50 -56.23 22.91
N LEU A 653 27.27 -57.40 23.51
CA LEU A 653 26.40 -58.44 22.94
C LEU A 653 24.93 -57.98 22.96
N VAL A 654 24.47 -57.43 24.10
CA VAL A 654 23.12 -56.87 24.24
C VAL A 654 22.91 -55.72 23.25
N ASP A 655 23.88 -54.82 23.09
CA ASP A 655 23.86 -53.73 22.10
C ASP A 655 23.76 -54.26 20.66
N ALA A 656 24.58 -55.25 20.28
CA ALA A 656 24.55 -55.85 18.95
C ALA A 656 23.20 -56.54 18.66
N ASP A 657 22.64 -57.27 19.62
CA ASP A 657 21.32 -57.91 19.49
C ASP A 657 20.18 -56.88 19.45
N ALA A 658 20.24 -55.82 20.27
CA ALA A 658 19.27 -54.73 20.26
C ALA A 658 19.28 -54.00 18.91
N LYS A 659 20.47 -53.68 18.37
CA LYS A 659 20.63 -53.09 17.04
C LYS A 659 20.13 -54.01 15.94
N ARG A 660 20.41 -55.32 16.00
CA ARG A 660 19.87 -56.29 15.05
C ARG A 660 18.33 -56.30 15.06
N ARG A 661 17.71 -56.33 16.24
CA ARG A 661 16.23 -56.30 16.37
C ARG A 661 15.63 -55.01 15.84
N ALA A 662 16.28 -53.87 16.13
CA ALA A 662 15.87 -52.58 15.59
C ALA A 662 15.94 -52.56 14.05
N LEU A 663 17.03 -53.07 13.46
CA LEU A 663 17.17 -53.22 12.01
C LEU A 663 16.13 -54.17 11.41
N GLN A 664 15.83 -55.30 12.09
CA GLN A 664 14.79 -56.24 11.66
C GLN A 664 13.40 -55.60 11.68
N ALA A 665 13.11 -54.74 12.65
CA ALA A 665 11.86 -53.98 12.71
C ALA A 665 11.70 -52.99 11.54
N LEU A 666 12.81 -52.60 10.87
CA LEU A 666 12.79 -51.73 9.69
C LEU A 666 12.47 -52.48 8.39
N VAL A 667 12.46 -53.82 8.35
CA VAL A 667 12.26 -54.59 7.10
C VAL A 667 10.91 -54.30 6.46
N ILE A 668 9.81 -54.34 7.23
CA ILE A 668 8.46 -54.09 6.71
C ILE A 668 8.32 -52.62 6.27
N PRO A 669 8.67 -51.61 7.09
CA PRO A 669 8.71 -50.21 6.66
C PRO A 669 9.58 -49.97 5.43
N ASN A 670 10.78 -50.56 5.33
CA ASN A 670 11.65 -50.39 4.17
C ASN A 670 11.10 -51.06 2.92
N THR A 671 10.42 -52.18 3.03
CA THR A 671 9.77 -52.82 1.88
C THR A 671 8.64 -51.92 1.35
N ALA A 672 7.86 -51.32 2.24
CA ALA A 672 6.84 -50.34 1.85
C ALA A 672 7.48 -49.08 1.23
N ARG A 673 8.56 -48.55 1.83
CA ARG A 673 9.33 -47.42 1.28
C ARG A 673 9.98 -47.75 -0.06
N ALA A 674 10.45 -48.97 -0.28
CA ALA A 674 11.00 -49.43 -1.56
C ALA A 674 9.92 -49.44 -2.65
N ARG A 675 8.72 -49.96 -2.35
CA ARG A 675 7.59 -49.96 -3.27
C ARG A 675 7.16 -48.53 -3.62
N GLN A 676 7.09 -47.66 -2.63
CA GLN A 676 6.79 -46.24 -2.82
C GLN A 676 7.90 -45.53 -3.63
N GLY A 677 9.17 -45.81 -3.37
CA GLY A 677 10.30 -45.28 -4.14
C GLY A 677 10.26 -45.72 -5.60
N ALA A 678 9.97 -47.00 -5.86
CA ALA A 678 9.77 -47.51 -7.22
C ALA A 678 8.54 -46.87 -7.91
N ALA A 679 7.49 -46.52 -7.17
CA ALA A 679 6.35 -45.78 -7.70
C ALA A 679 6.73 -44.33 -8.03
N ALA A 680 7.46 -43.64 -7.14
CA ALA A 680 7.99 -42.31 -7.40
C ALA A 680 8.88 -42.28 -8.65
N GLU A 681 9.74 -43.29 -8.85
CA GLU A 681 10.56 -43.41 -10.07
C GLU A 681 9.72 -43.61 -11.34
N ARG A 682 8.58 -44.32 -11.26
CA ARG A 682 7.64 -44.41 -12.39
C ARG A 682 7.00 -43.06 -12.70
N LEU A 683 6.62 -42.31 -11.67
CA LEU A 683 6.07 -40.95 -11.82
C LEU A 683 7.11 -39.99 -12.43
N GLU A 684 8.37 -40.05 -11.96
CA GLU A 684 9.51 -39.33 -12.53
C GLU A 684 9.66 -39.62 -14.04
N LYS A 685 9.65 -40.90 -14.43
CA LYS A 685 9.70 -41.31 -15.84
C LYS A 685 8.52 -40.77 -16.64
N LEU A 686 7.31 -40.83 -16.09
CA LEU A 686 6.09 -40.34 -16.73
C LEU A 686 6.14 -38.83 -16.98
N LEU A 687 6.72 -38.07 -16.06
CA LEU A 687 6.91 -36.63 -16.16
C LEU A 687 8.18 -36.25 -16.95
N HIS A 688 8.95 -37.22 -17.45
CA HIS A 688 10.22 -37.03 -18.16
C HIS A 688 11.26 -36.25 -17.35
N VAL A 689 11.24 -36.42 -16.03
CA VAL A 689 12.13 -35.72 -15.09
C VAL A 689 12.74 -36.69 -14.10
N SER A 690 13.99 -36.47 -13.69
CA SER A 690 14.67 -37.21 -12.65
C SER A 690 14.98 -36.27 -11.49
N TYR A 691 14.40 -36.54 -10.32
CA TYR A 691 14.64 -35.74 -9.12
C TYR A 691 16.02 -36.02 -8.55
N GLN A 692 16.78 -34.97 -8.26
CA GLN A 692 18.19 -35.08 -7.86
C GLN A 692 18.38 -35.11 -6.34
N GLY A 693 17.29 -35.16 -5.56
CA GLY A 693 17.38 -35.17 -4.09
C GLY A 693 17.74 -33.81 -3.51
N TRP A 694 17.38 -32.71 -4.17
CA TRP A 694 17.63 -31.35 -3.68
C TRP A 694 16.46 -30.43 -4.00
N TYR A 695 16.12 -29.57 -3.06
CA TYR A 695 15.18 -28.47 -3.25
C TYR A 695 15.71 -27.20 -2.57
N GLY A 696 15.17 -26.05 -2.91
CA GLY A 696 15.62 -24.79 -2.33
C GLY A 696 14.57 -23.69 -2.37
N ARG A 697 14.88 -22.58 -1.69
CA ARG A 697 14.06 -21.36 -1.64
C ARG A 697 14.95 -20.14 -1.72
N TYR A 698 14.52 -19.15 -2.50
CA TYR A 698 15.05 -17.79 -2.43
C TYR A 698 14.25 -16.94 -1.44
N VAL A 699 14.93 -16.14 -0.64
CA VAL A 699 14.33 -15.20 0.30
C VAL A 699 14.93 -13.82 0.04
N GLU A 700 14.07 -12.83 -0.17
CA GLU A 700 14.49 -11.44 -0.45
C GLU A 700 15.02 -10.73 0.81
N ASN A 701 14.49 -11.06 1.98
CA ASN A 701 14.97 -10.53 3.25
C ASN A 701 14.69 -11.51 4.41
N PHE A 702 15.72 -12.20 4.89
CA PHE A 702 15.59 -13.17 5.98
C PHE A 702 15.14 -12.56 7.30
N ALA A 703 15.37 -11.27 7.55
CA ALA A 703 14.89 -10.62 8.76
C ALA A 703 13.36 -10.65 8.88
N GLN A 704 12.65 -10.64 7.75
CA GLN A 704 11.18 -10.72 7.70
C GLN A 704 10.66 -12.15 7.94
N GLU A 705 11.48 -13.18 7.72
CA GLU A 705 11.09 -14.58 7.94
C GLU A 705 10.96 -14.91 9.44
N LYS A 706 11.52 -14.11 10.35
CA LYS A 706 11.41 -14.32 11.80
C LYS A 706 9.95 -14.35 12.28
N GLU A 707 9.10 -13.51 11.69
CA GLU A 707 7.67 -13.45 12.00
C GLU A 707 6.83 -14.42 11.15
N TYR A 708 7.30 -14.73 9.94
CA TYR A 708 6.54 -15.46 8.93
C TYR A 708 6.82 -16.98 8.91
N ASP A 709 8.09 -17.38 8.88
CA ASP A 709 8.56 -18.77 8.94
C ASP A 709 9.71 -18.89 9.95
N PHE A 710 9.34 -18.89 11.23
CA PHE A 710 10.29 -18.92 12.34
C PHE A 710 11.24 -20.13 12.29
N ARG A 711 10.80 -21.28 11.76
CA ARG A 711 11.66 -22.47 11.65
C ARG A 711 12.70 -22.29 10.54
N LEU A 712 12.31 -21.78 9.37
CA LEU A 712 13.26 -21.42 8.33
C LEU A 712 14.29 -20.43 8.88
N TRP A 713 13.82 -19.33 9.47
CA TRP A 713 14.68 -18.32 10.08
C TRP A 713 15.62 -18.91 11.14
N LYS A 714 15.09 -19.74 12.05
CA LYS A 714 15.88 -20.40 13.10
C LYS A 714 16.93 -21.35 12.52
N ASN A 715 16.55 -22.19 11.54
CA ASN A 715 17.46 -23.13 10.90
C ASN A 715 18.60 -22.41 10.19
N VAL A 716 18.31 -21.28 9.54
CA VAL A 716 19.30 -20.42 8.89
C VAL A 716 20.21 -19.77 9.93
N ARG A 717 19.65 -19.16 10.98
CA ARG A 717 20.39 -18.58 12.11
C ARG A 717 21.31 -19.60 12.77
N ASP A 718 20.82 -20.80 13.05
CA ASP A 718 21.58 -21.87 13.68
C ASP A 718 22.71 -22.36 12.75
N SER A 719 22.46 -22.41 11.43
CA SER A 719 23.48 -22.73 10.42
C SER A 719 24.57 -21.66 10.35
N LEU A 720 24.19 -20.37 10.33
CA LEU A 720 25.13 -19.25 10.36
C LEU A 720 25.94 -19.20 11.66
N THR A 721 25.31 -19.46 12.79
CA THR A 721 25.96 -19.50 14.11
C THR A 721 27.01 -20.61 14.16
N ARG A 722 26.69 -21.82 13.64
CA ARG A 722 27.68 -22.91 13.50
C ARG A 722 28.83 -22.53 12.59
N ARG A 723 28.53 -21.89 11.46
CA ARG A 723 29.54 -21.42 10.50
C ARG A 723 30.49 -20.38 11.11
N ASN A 724 29.97 -19.50 11.96
CA ASN A 724 30.72 -18.41 12.58
C ASN A 724 31.32 -18.79 13.94
N GLY A 725 31.70 -20.07 14.13
CA GLY A 725 32.41 -20.53 15.32
C GLY A 725 31.59 -20.46 16.61
N GLY A 726 30.25 -20.53 16.53
CA GLY A 726 29.35 -20.43 17.67
C GLY A 726 28.91 -19.00 18.02
N LYS A 727 29.38 -17.98 17.30
CA LYS A 727 28.89 -16.60 17.48
C LYS A 727 27.49 -16.45 16.92
N GLU A 728 26.54 -16.09 17.78
CA GLU A 728 25.14 -15.90 17.38
C GLU A 728 25.06 -14.85 16.27
N THR A 729 24.52 -15.27 15.11
CA THR A 729 24.46 -14.46 13.89
C THR A 729 23.04 -14.44 13.36
N GLU A 730 22.45 -13.25 13.33
CA GLU A 730 21.12 -13.02 12.79
C GLU A 730 21.15 -13.01 11.25
N PRO A 731 20.25 -13.74 10.56
CA PRO A 731 20.20 -13.72 9.11
C PRO A 731 19.50 -12.46 8.59
N GLU A 732 20.23 -11.63 7.85
CA GLU A 732 19.74 -10.40 7.24
C GLU A 732 19.98 -10.38 5.72
N GLY A 733 19.15 -9.63 4.98
CA GLY A 733 19.28 -9.47 3.54
C GLY A 733 18.75 -10.66 2.72
N ALA A 734 19.04 -10.65 1.42
CA ALA A 734 18.57 -11.67 0.49
C ALA A 734 19.48 -12.91 0.49
N GLY A 735 18.96 -14.04 0.03
CA GLY A 735 19.77 -15.20 -0.35
C GLY A 735 19.00 -16.50 -0.51
N PHE A 736 19.74 -17.60 -0.55
CA PHE A 736 19.23 -18.93 -0.87
C PHE A 736 19.41 -19.90 0.29
N VAL A 737 18.45 -20.80 0.44
CA VAL A 737 18.60 -22.00 1.27
C VAL A 737 18.35 -23.23 0.42
N PHE A 738 19.32 -24.15 0.41
CA PHE A 738 19.23 -25.43 -0.27
C PHE A 738 19.13 -26.55 0.76
N TYR A 739 18.20 -27.46 0.51
CA TYR A 739 17.89 -28.62 1.34
C TYR A 739 18.21 -29.89 0.56
N PRO A 740 19.14 -30.72 1.04
CA PRO A 740 19.26 -32.10 0.60
C PRO A 740 18.04 -32.90 1.07
N ASP A 741 17.47 -33.67 0.14
CA ASP A 741 16.37 -34.60 0.38
C ASP A 741 16.98 -36.01 0.42
N GLY A 742 17.16 -36.55 1.62
CA GLY A 742 17.93 -37.78 1.83
C GLY A 742 17.84 -38.29 3.27
N PRO A 743 18.36 -39.50 3.54
CA PRO A 743 18.35 -40.06 4.87
C PRO A 743 19.15 -39.18 5.84
N SER A 744 18.63 -38.98 7.04
CA SER A 744 19.30 -38.29 8.15
C SER A 744 20.55 -39.03 8.63
N GLN A 745 20.67 -40.33 8.32
CA GLN A 745 21.79 -41.19 8.68
C GLN A 745 22.17 -42.14 7.53
N VAL A 746 23.46 -42.44 7.38
CA VAL A 746 23.99 -43.41 6.41
C VAL A 746 24.63 -44.57 7.17
N PHE A 747 24.41 -45.81 6.72
CA PHE A 747 25.07 -46.98 7.29
C PHE A 747 26.47 -47.14 6.69
N ASP A 748 27.51 -47.09 7.52
CA ASP A 748 28.87 -47.41 7.10
C ASP A 748 29.13 -48.92 7.28
N PRO A 749 29.34 -49.67 6.17
CA PRO A 749 29.65 -51.10 6.22
C PRO A 749 30.98 -51.42 6.91
N ALA A 750 31.95 -50.49 6.88
CA ALA A 750 33.29 -50.71 7.43
C ALA A 750 33.29 -50.65 8.96
N THR A 751 32.57 -49.69 9.54
CA THR A 751 32.42 -49.52 10.99
C THR A 751 31.19 -50.23 11.56
N SER A 752 30.27 -50.69 10.69
CA SER A 752 28.98 -51.29 11.07
C SER A 752 28.13 -50.36 11.96
N THR A 753 28.21 -49.05 11.71
CA THR A 753 27.49 -48.02 12.46
C THR A 753 26.70 -47.08 11.54
N PHE A 754 25.67 -46.45 12.09
CA PHE A 754 24.95 -45.36 11.44
C PHE A 754 25.65 -44.05 11.76
N GLU A 755 26.08 -43.34 10.73
CA GLU A 755 26.66 -42.01 10.85
C GLU A 755 25.64 -40.96 10.42
N PRO A 756 25.62 -39.76 11.04
CA PRO A 756 24.85 -38.65 10.53
C PRO A 756 25.17 -38.44 9.05
N SER A 757 24.14 -38.32 8.22
CA SER A 757 24.35 -38.09 6.80
C SER A 757 25.14 -36.78 6.63
N PRO A 758 26.23 -36.78 5.83
CA PRO A 758 26.92 -35.53 5.49
C PRO A 758 26.00 -34.56 4.74
N PHE A 759 24.86 -35.05 4.28
CA PHE A 759 23.77 -34.34 3.61
C PHE A 759 22.62 -33.98 4.57
N ALA A 760 22.83 -33.89 5.88
CA ALA A 760 21.73 -33.63 6.84
C ALA A 760 21.45 -32.15 7.14
N HIS A 761 22.23 -31.22 6.58
CA HIS A 761 22.17 -29.80 6.94
C HIS A 761 21.88 -28.90 5.73
N PRO A 762 21.01 -27.89 5.88
CA PRO A 762 20.75 -26.96 4.80
C PRO A 762 21.98 -26.12 4.49
N VAL A 763 22.23 -25.90 3.19
CA VAL A 763 23.28 -25.00 2.71
C VAL A 763 22.68 -23.62 2.52
N VAL A 764 23.17 -22.67 3.30
CA VAL A 764 22.72 -21.27 3.30
C VAL A 764 23.72 -20.43 2.50
N ILE A 765 23.23 -19.57 1.60
CA ILE A 765 24.03 -18.63 0.78
C ILE A 765 23.45 -17.23 0.97
N LEU A 766 24.21 -16.31 1.56
CA LEU A 766 23.75 -14.97 1.95
C LEU A 766 24.84 -13.91 1.77
N GLY A 767 24.44 -12.64 1.73
CA GLY A 767 25.37 -11.51 1.83
C GLY A 767 26.43 -11.48 0.73
N ASP A 768 27.69 -11.46 1.15
CA ASP A 768 28.88 -11.40 0.28
C ASP A 768 29.05 -12.65 -0.61
N GLU A 769 28.28 -13.70 -0.37
CA GLU A 769 28.33 -14.94 -1.14
C GLU A 769 27.41 -14.96 -2.35
N LEU A 770 26.57 -13.94 -2.49
CA LEU A 770 25.71 -13.74 -3.64
C LEU A 770 26.53 -13.13 -4.78
N GLY A 771 26.50 -13.78 -5.94
CA GLY A 771 27.25 -13.34 -7.13
C GLY A 771 26.59 -12.14 -7.82
N ALA A 772 27.34 -11.45 -8.68
CA ALA A 772 26.79 -10.45 -9.59
C ALA A 772 26.05 -11.14 -10.74
N ALA A 773 24.75 -10.86 -10.92
CA ALA A 773 23.93 -11.46 -11.96
C ALA A 773 23.96 -10.64 -13.27
N LEU A 774 23.90 -11.33 -14.42
CA LEU A 774 23.83 -10.71 -15.76
C LEU A 774 22.61 -9.80 -15.97
N THR A 775 21.52 -10.04 -15.24
CA THR A 775 20.24 -9.32 -15.35
C THR A 775 19.97 -8.39 -14.16
N GLY A 776 20.93 -8.25 -13.22
CA GLY A 776 20.74 -7.49 -11.97
C GLY A 776 19.92 -8.20 -10.89
N GLU A 777 19.38 -9.39 -11.17
CA GLU A 777 18.58 -10.19 -10.23
C GLU A 777 19.28 -11.48 -9.82
N LEU A 778 19.26 -11.80 -8.52
CA LEU A 778 19.97 -12.96 -7.97
C LEU A 778 19.40 -14.31 -8.44
N ALA A 779 18.13 -14.37 -8.82
CA ALA A 779 17.42 -15.57 -9.20
C ALA A 779 16.46 -15.28 -10.36
N VAL A 780 16.65 -15.98 -11.48
CA VAL A 780 15.87 -15.75 -12.71
C VAL A 780 15.51 -17.09 -13.36
N ILE A 781 14.33 -17.15 -13.98
CA ILE A 781 13.96 -18.21 -14.93
C ILE A 781 14.17 -17.67 -16.33
N GLU A 782 15.07 -18.32 -17.08
CA GLU A 782 15.36 -18.01 -18.47
C GLU A 782 14.75 -19.08 -19.38
N THR A 783 14.04 -18.69 -20.42
CA THR A 783 13.63 -19.62 -21.47
C THR A 783 14.86 -20.17 -22.20
N SER A 784 14.75 -21.36 -22.79
CA SER A 784 15.84 -21.97 -23.54
C SER A 784 16.39 -21.04 -24.61
N ARG A 785 17.73 -21.02 -24.75
CA ARG A 785 18.44 -20.26 -25.79
C ARG A 785 18.50 -21.01 -27.13
N ASP A 786 18.10 -22.28 -27.15
CA ASP A 786 17.98 -23.06 -28.38
C ASP A 786 16.85 -22.48 -29.25
N ALA A 787 17.16 -22.09 -30.48
CA ALA A 787 16.20 -21.46 -31.40
C ALA A 787 14.99 -22.35 -31.73
N GLN A 788 15.15 -23.68 -31.77
CA GLN A 788 14.04 -24.61 -32.00
C GLN A 788 13.13 -24.71 -30.78
N ILE A 789 13.69 -24.64 -29.58
CA ILE A 789 12.93 -24.68 -28.31
C ILE A 789 12.28 -23.32 -28.04
N ALA A 790 12.97 -22.21 -28.33
CA ALA A 790 12.44 -20.87 -28.18
C ALA A 790 11.20 -20.62 -29.07
N ALA A 791 11.09 -21.35 -30.18
CA ALA A 791 9.92 -21.35 -31.05
C ALA A 791 8.80 -22.31 -30.61
N ASP A 792 8.96 -23.06 -29.51
CA ASP A 792 7.96 -23.99 -29.01
C ASP A 792 6.65 -23.25 -28.67
N PRO A 793 5.48 -23.73 -29.12
CA PRO A 793 4.19 -23.09 -28.85
C PRO A 793 3.89 -22.84 -27.36
N LEU A 794 4.48 -23.62 -26.44
CA LEU A 794 4.31 -23.44 -25.00
C LEU A 794 4.98 -22.18 -24.47
N LEU A 795 5.98 -21.64 -25.17
CA LEU A 795 6.68 -20.41 -24.80
C LEU A 795 6.07 -19.15 -25.42
N ARG A 796 4.98 -19.26 -26.19
CA ARG A 796 4.33 -18.09 -26.82
C ARG A 796 3.84 -17.11 -25.75
N GLY A 797 4.38 -15.89 -25.76
CA GLY A 797 4.01 -14.86 -24.78
C GLY A 797 4.58 -15.09 -23.37
N VAL A 798 5.36 -16.16 -23.16
CA VAL A 798 6.23 -16.31 -21.99
C VAL A 798 7.40 -15.36 -22.17
N ARG A 799 7.78 -14.65 -21.11
CA ARG A 799 8.95 -13.75 -21.16
C ARG A 799 10.23 -14.56 -21.20
N THR A 800 11.22 -14.00 -21.90
CA THR A 800 12.54 -14.63 -22.04
C THR A 800 13.29 -14.77 -20.72
N SER A 801 13.02 -13.87 -19.77
CA SER A 801 13.63 -13.81 -18.45
C SER A 801 12.59 -13.34 -17.43
N VAL A 802 12.41 -14.08 -16.34
CA VAL A 802 11.44 -13.76 -15.29
C VAL A 802 12.06 -13.91 -13.91
N PRO A 803 11.88 -12.94 -13.01
CA PRO A 803 12.44 -13.01 -11.66
C PRO A 803 11.87 -14.20 -10.86
N ALA A 804 12.70 -14.91 -10.09
CA ALA A 804 12.30 -16.10 -9.34
C ALA A 804 12.45 -15.93 -7.83
N ARG A 805 11.38 -16.19 -7.07
CA ARG A 805 11.38 -16.09 -5.60
C ARG A 805 10.81 -17.30 -4.86
N ASN A 806 10.30 -18.28 -5.60
CA ASN A 806 9.54 -19.38 -5.00
C ASN A 806 10.43 -20.57 -4.67
N TRP A 807 9.84 -21.56 -4.01
CA TRP A 807 10.48 -22.86 -3.84
C TRP A 807 10.74 -23.52 -5.19
N PHE A 808 11.82 -24.28 -5.27
CA PHE A 808 12.19 -25.03 -6.47
C PHE A 808 12.81 -26.38 -6.15
N GLU A 809 12.63 -27.35 -7.05
CA GLU A 809 13.27 -28.67 -7.04
C GLU A 809 14.42 -28.69 -8.05
N VAL A 810 15.48 -29.43 -7.73
CA VAL A 810 16.58 -29.69 -8.65
C VAL A 810 16.28 -30.99 -9.39
N VAL A 811 16.02 -30.87 -10.69
CA VAL A 811 15.64 -31.99 -11.56
C VAL A 811 16.53 -32.07 -12.80
N THR A 812 16.66 -33.26 -13.39
CA THR A 812 17.23 -33.45 -14.75
C THR A 812 16.12 -33.87 -15.70
N ALA A 813 16.12 -33.42 -16.95
CA ALA A 813 15.28 -34.02 -17.97
C ALA A 813 15.74 -35.45 -18.31
N GLN A 814 14.80 -36.38 -18.51
CA GLN A 814 15.08 -37.77 -18.89
C GLN A 814 14.08 -38.29 -19.93
N GLY A 815 14.43 -39.39 -20.62
CA GLY A 815 13.51 -40.13 -21.49
C GLY A 815 12.86 -39.31 -22.62
N GLY A 816 13.58 -38.36 -23.23
CA GLY A 816 13.03 -37.48 -24.28
C GLY A 816 12.26 -36.26 -23.74
N GLY A 817 12.46 -35.89 -22.47
CA GLY A 817 12.01 -34.62 -21.92
C GLY A 817 12.84 -33.46 -22.44
N ARG A 818 12.19 -32.40 -22.91
CA ARG A 818 12.86 -31.17 -23.38
C ARG A 818 12.78 -30.07 -22.34
N VAL A 819 13.94 -29.47 -22.03
CA VAL A 819 14.03 -28.33 -21.11
C VAL A 819 13.57 -27.07 -21.82
N LEU A 820 12.44 -26.50 -21.39
CA LEU A 820 11.87 -25.28 -21.97
C LEU A 820 12.43 -24.01 -21.32
N ALA A 821 12.75 -24.09 -20.03
CA ALA A 821 13.31 -22.99 -19.26
C ALA A 821 14.24 -23.51 -18.16
N ASN A 822 15.18 -22.68 -17.73
CA ASN A 822 16.14 -22.96 -16.66
C ASN A 822 16.06 -21.91 -15.56
N TYR A 823 16.21 -22.34 -14.32
CA TYR A 823 16.65 -21.48 -13.24
C TYR A 823 18.10 -21.10 -13.47
N ARG A 824 18.41 -19.82 -13.28
CA ARG A 824 19.77 -19.27 -13.19
C ARG A 824 19.88 -18.49 -11.88
N LEU A 825 20.71 -18.97 -10.96
CA LEU A 825 20.92 -18.37 -9.65
C LEU A 825 22.36 -17.87 -9.54
N ALA A 826 22.57 -16.61 -9.16
CA ALA A 826 23.90 -16.02 -9.03
C ALA A 826 24.52 -16.35 -7.67
N ILE A 827 25.74 -16.89 -7.68
CA ILE A 827 26.48 -17.30 -6.47
C ILE A 827 27.97 -16.95 -6.64
N THR A 828 28.70 -16.92 -5.53
CA THR A 828 30.17 -16.86 -5.58
C THR A 828 30.79 -18.25 -5.75
N PRO A 829 32.02 -18.36 -6.29
CA PRO A 829 32.74 -19.64 -6.37
C PRO A 829 32.89 -20.34 -5.01
N ALA A 830 33.05 -19.57 -3.93
CA ALA A 830 33.11 -20.10 -2.56
C ALA A 830 31.79 -20.77 -2.13
N ALA A 831 30.65 -20.17 -2.47
CA ALA A 831 29.34 -20.77 -2.23
C ALA A 831 29.13 -22.03 -3.08
N GLY A 832 29.58 -22.01 -4.34
CA GLY A 832 29.56 -23.18 -5.23
C GLY A 832 30.36 -24.35 -4.67
N ALA A 833 31.59 -24.10 -4.19
CA ALA A 833 32.42 -25.11 -3.54
C ALA A 833 31.77 -25.69 -2.27
N ARG A 834 31.06 -24.86 -1.49
CA ARG A 834 30.31 -25.34 -0.31
C ARG A 834 29.15 -26.23 -0.71
N LEU A 835 28.40 -25.88 -1.76
CA LEU A 835 27.34 -26.73 -2.29
C LEU A 835 27.91 -28.08 -2.77
N GLN A 836 29.02 -28.09 -3.51
CA GLN A 836 29.68 -29.33 -3.94
C GLN A 836 30.12 -30.19 -2.76
N LYS A 837 30.75 -29.59 -1.74
CA LYS A 837 31.15 -30.30 -0.52
C LYS A 837 29.95 -30.91 0.21
N ALA A 838 28.81 -30.23 0.15
CA ALA A 838 27.55 -30.72 0.70
C ALA A 838 26.82 -31.70 -0.22
N GLY A 839 27.40 -32.16 -1.34
CA GLY A 839 26.80 -33.17 -2.22
C GLY A 839 25.88 -32.63 -3.32
N PHE A 840 25.84 -31.32 -3.55
CA PHE A 840 25.06 -30.74 -4.63
C PHE A 840 25.63 -31.16 -6.00
N PRO A 841 24.80 -31.55 -7.00
CA PRO A 841 25.32 -32.10 -8.24
C PRO A 841 26.16 -31.07 -9.02
N SER A 842 27.42 -31.40 -9.28
CA SER A 842 28.40 -30.50 -9.91
C SER A 842 27.98 -30.01 -11.29
N ARG A 843 27.17 -30.79 -12.02
CA ARG A 843 26.66 -30.47 -13.36
C ARG A 843 25.80 -29.20 -13.44
N TYR A 844 25.25 -28.76 -12.30
CA TYR A 844 24.41 -27.56 -12.23
C TYR A 844 25.18 -26.33 -11.79
N ILE A 845 26.47 -26.46 -11.48
CA ILE A 845 27.33 -25.33 -11.16
C ILE A 845 28.05 -24.95 -12.45
N SER A 846 27.97 -23.67 -12.84
CA SER A 846 28.63 -23.19 -14.04
C SER A 846 30.15 -23.41 -13.96
N SER A 847 30.80 -23.50 -15.12
CA SER A 847 32.25 -23.75 -15.21
C SER A 847 33.11 -22.71 -14.50
N ASP A 848 32.63 -21.47 -14.40
CA ASP A 848 33.25 -20.38 -13.64
C ASP A 848 32.89 -20.37 -12.13
N GLY A 849 31.98 -21.25 -11.70
CA GLY A 849 31.48 -21.33 -10.33
C GLY A 849 30.60 -20.16 -9.90
N GLN A 850 30.19 -19.28 -10.82
CA GLN A 850 29.48 -18.04 -10.50
C GLN A 850 27.95 -18.13 -10.60
N SER A 851 27.42 -19.26 -11.07
CA SER A 851 25.98 -19.46 -11.17
C SER A 851 25.57 -20.92 -11.02
N LEU A 852 24.33 -21.12 -10.57
CA LEU A 852 23.64 -22.41 -10.63
C LEU A 852 22.66 -22.38 -11.80
N VAL A 853 22.71 -23.38 -12.67
CA VAL A 853 21.81 -23.53 -13.81
C VAL A 853 21.19 -24.91 -13.83
N PHE A 854 19.88 -24.99 -13.66
CA PHE A 854 19.13 -26.25 -13.71
C PHE A 854 17.71 -26.02 -14.27
N PRO A 855 17.04 -27.06 -14.80
CA PRO A 855 15.73 -26.93 -15.41
C PRO A 855 14.67 -26.32 -14.48
N ALA A 856 13.90 -25.36 -15.02
CA ALA A 856 12.71 -24.77 -14.39
C ALA A 856 11.41 -25.34 -14.98
N ALA A 857 11.41 -25.71 -16.26
CA ALA A 857 10.27 -26.36 -16.90
C ALA A 857 10.71 -27.40 -17.92
N ILE A 858 10.11 -28.59 -17.87
CA ILE A 858 10.42 -29.73 -18.75
C ILE A 858 9.12 -30.22 -19.38
N ALA A 859 9.12 -30.41 -20.71
CA ALA A 859 7.97 -30.91 -21.45
C ALA A 859 8.29 -32.26 -22.12
N GLY A 860 7.40 -33.23 -21.95
CA GLY A 860 7.41 -34.52 -22.66
C GLY A 860 6.41 -34.52 -23.81
N ARG A 861 6.85 -34.88 -25.02
CA ARG A 861 6.02 -34.89 -26.25
C ARG A 861 6.11 -36.23 -26.98
N ASP A 862 5.08 -36.55 -27.77
CA ASP A 862 5.15 -37.67 -28.72
C ASP A 862 6.34 -37.51 -29.67
N ASN A 863 7.08 -38.60 -29.90
CA ASN A 863 8.25 -38.67 -30.78
C ASN A 863 9.39 -37.68 -30.44
N ASP A 864 9.37 -37.07 -29.25
CA ASP A 864 10.36 -36.08 -28.80
C ASP A 864 10.63 -34.99 -29.85
N THR A 865 9.57 -34.40 -30.42
CA THR A 865 9.67 -33.23 -31.33
C THR A 865 8.88 -32.04 -30.79
N THR A 866 9.26 -30.80 -31.13
CA THR A 866 8.51 -29.59 -30.74
C THR A 866 7.08 -29.53 -31.30
N SER A 867 6.81 -30.25 -32.39
CA SER A 867 5.50 -30.39 -33.02
C SER A 867 4.66 -31.54 -32.46
N GLY A 868 5.26 -32.45 -31.69
CA GLY A 868 4.59 -33.59 -31.08
C GLY A 868 3.55 -33.17 -30.04
N ALA A 869 2.50 -33.98 -29.87
CA ALA A 869 1.48 -33.71 -28.87
C ALA A 869 2.05 -33.79 -27.45
N LEU A 870 1.70 -32.82 -26.60
CA LEU A 870 2.15 -32.75 -25.21
C LEU A 870 1.58 -33.93 -24.39
N ARG A 871 2.46 -34.62 -23.66
CA ARG A 871 2.13 -35.77 -22.79
C ARG A 871 2.31 -35.46 -21.32
N SER A 872 3.36 -34.70 -21.02
CA SER A 872 3.61 -34.24 -19.66
C SER A 872 4.26 -32.87 -19.64
N LEU A 873 4.02 -32.16 -18.55
CA LEU A 873 4.69 -30.91 -18.25
C LEU A 873 5.07 -30.90 -16.77
N TYR A 874 6.34 -30.65 -16.49
CA TYR A 874 6.83 -30.52 -15.13
C TYR A 874 7.38 -29.12 -14.89
N LEU A 875 6.86 -28.43 -13.89
CA LEU A 875 7.28 -27.11 -13.46
C LEU A 875 8.05 -27.24 -12.15
N ALA A 876 9.37 -27.12 -12.19
CA ALA A 876 10.22 -27.36 -11.03
C ALA A 876 10.08 -26.28 -9.94
N GLY A 877 9.32 -25.20 -10.20
CA GLY A 877 9.02 -24.14 -9.24
C GLY A 877 7.61 -24.21 -8.67
N ASP A 878 7.44 -23.71 -7.46
CA ASP A 878 6.11 -23.42 -6.91
C ASP A 878 5.47 -22.29 -7.74
N ALA A 879 4.39 -22.65 -8.42
CA ALA A 879 3.66 -21.79 -9.33
C ALA A 879 2.88 -20.64 -8.66
N SER A 880 2.66 -20.68 -7.34
CA SER A 880 1.53 -19.94 -6.73
C SER A 880 1.68 -19.51 -5.26
N GLY A 881 2.82 -18.91 -4.91
CA GLY A 881 3.05 -18.34 -3.57
C GLY A 881 2.25 -17.05 -3.21
N TYR A 882 1.57 -17.10 -2.06
CA TYR A 882 1.24 -16.08 -1.04
C TYR A 882 0.59 -14.71 -1.33
N ALA A 883 0.54 -14.17 -2.55
CA ALA A 883 -0.18 -12.90 -2.82
C ALA A 883 -0.25 -12.48 -4.30
N THR A 884 -0.01 -13.37 -5.27
CA THR A 884 0.19 -12.97 -6.68
C THR A 884 -1.07 -12.43 -7.37
N ILE A 885 -2.24 -12.87 -6.90
CA ILE A 885 -3.54 -12.45 -7.40
C ILE A 885 -4.26 -11.70 -6.28
N SER A 886 -4.73 -10.50 -6.58
CA SER A 886 -5.49 -9.70 -5.64
C SER A 886 -6.76 -10.43 -5.17
N PRO A 887 -7.22 -10.19 -3.92
CA PRO A 887 -8.50 -10.75 -3.45
C PRO A 887 -9.67 -10.39 -4.37
N LEU A 888 -9.59 -9.22 -5.02
CA LEU A 888 -10.59 -8.75 -5.97
C LEU A 888 -10.59 -9.57 -7.26
N ALA A 889 -9.43 -9.80 -7.89
CA ALA A 889 -9.36 -10.65 -9.07
C ALA A 889 -9.69 -12.10 -8.74
N THR A 890 -9.31 -12.59 -7.56
CA THR A 890 -9.69 -13.92 -7.06
C THR A 890 -11.20 -14.11 -7.08
N ARG A 891 -11.96 -13.07 -6.70
CA ARG A 891 -13.43 -13.07 -6.73
C ARG A 891 -14.02 -12.80 -8.12
N PHE A 892 -13.32 -12.02 -8.95
CA PHE A 892 -13.77 -11.61 -10.28
C PHE A 892 -12.70 -11.92 -11.34
N PRO A 893 -12.70 -13.11 -11.94
CA PRO A 893 -11.68 -13.53 -12.90
C PRO A 893 -11.48 -12.55 -14.06
N ALA A 894 -12.54 -11.89 -14.53
CA ALA A 894 -12.47 -10.91 -15.62
C ALA A 894 -11.51 -9.73 -15.34
N LEU A 895 -11.26 -9.40 -14.07
CA LEU A 895 -10.31 -8.35 -13.67
C LEU A 895 -8.85 -8.83 -13.73
N GLY A 896 -8.60 -10.12 -13.95
CA GLY A 896 -7.26 -10.68 -14.11
C GLY A 896 -6.45 -10.05 -15.24
N GLY A 897 -7.09 -9.71 -16.37
CA GLY A 897 -6.40 -9.05 -17.49
C GLY A 897 -6.01 -7.60 -17.19
N VAL A 898 -6.76 -6.95 -16.30
CA VAL A 898 -6.41 -5.64 -15.76
C VAL A 898 -5.19 -5.83 -14.87
N GLU A 899 -5.28 -6.68 -13.83
CA GLU A 899 -4.18 -6.97 -12.91
C GLU A 899 -2.90 -7.42 -13.63
N ALA A 900 -2.98 -8.31 -14.62
CA ALA A 900 -1.85 -8.72 -15.46
C ALA A 900 -1.17 -7.54 -16.17
N SER A 901 -1.94 -6.57 -16.66
CA SER A 901 -1.42 -5.40 -17.37
C SER A 901 -0.64 -4.47 -16.44
N TRP A 902 -1.00 -4.42 -15.15
CA TRP A 902 -0.31 -3.62 -14.12
C TRP A 902 0.85 -4.40 -13.48
N SER A 903 0.58 -5.61 -12.98
CA SER A 903 1.52 -6.44 -12.24
C SER A 903 2.56 -7.13 -13.12
N GLY A 904 2.25 -7.36 -14.40
CA GLY A 904 3.20 -7.97 -15.32
C GLY A 904 4.47 -7.13 -15.45
N ARG A 905 4.37 -5.81 -15.59
CA ARG A 905 5.57 -4.95 -15.74
C ARG A 905 6.07 -4.37 -14.42
N PHE A 906 5.18 -4.16 -13.45
CA PHE A 906 5.46 -3.35 -12.27
C PHE A 906 5.14 -4.08 -10.94
N GLY A 907 4.81 -5.36 -11.00
CA GLY A 907 4.49 -6.18 -9.83
C GLY A 907 5.73 -6.71 -9.11
N SER A 908 5.52 -7.31 -7.94
CA SER A 908 6.58 -8.01 -7.18
C SER A 908 7.11 -9.24 -7.93
N PHE A 909 8.30 -9.74 -7.56
CA PHE A 909 8.90 -10.97 -8.13
C PHE A 909 7.89 -12.12 -8.31
N PRO A 910 7.08 -12.51 -7.29
CA PRO A 910 6.10 -13.58 -7.45
C PRO A 910 4.98 -13.25 -8.46
N ALA A 911 4.54 -11.99 -8.51
CA ALA A 911 3.52 -11.56 -9.47
C ALA A 911 4.09 -11.56 -10.90
N GLN A 912 5.34 -11.15 -11.09
CA GLN A 912 6.02 -11.22 -12.38
C GLN A 912 6.23 -12.68 -12.83
N TYR A 913 6.57 -13.58 -11.91
CA TYR A 913 6.63 -15.02 -12.17
C TYR A 913 5.28 -15.57 -12.64
N PHE A 914 4.20 -15.28 -11.91
CA PHE A 914 2.87 -15.75 -12.26
C PHE A 914 2.41 -15.21 -13.63
N TRP A 915 2.48 -13.89 -13.85
CA TRP A 915 1.98 -13.26 -15.08
C TRP A 915 2.91 -13.38 -16.28
N GLY A 916 4.22 -13.50 -16.05
CA GLY A 916 5.25 -13.51 -17.09
C GLY A 916 5.71 -14.90 -17.51
N PHE A 917 5.52 -15.91 -16.65
CA PHE A 917 5.93 -17.29 -16.91
C PHE A 917 4.76 -18.28 -16.79
N TYR A 918 4.17 -18.41 -15.60
CA TYR A 918 3.22 -19.49 -15.31
C TYR A 918 1.89 -19.39 -16.07
N GLN A 919 1.19 -18.24 -15.98
CA GLN A 919 -0.11 -18.05 -16.62
C GLN A 919 -0.03 -18.17 -18.16
N PRO A 920 0.93 -17.53 -18.87
CA PRO A 920 1.07 -17.71 -20.31
C PRO A 920 1.37 -19.16 -20.70
N MET A 921 2.21 -19.85 -19.92
CA MET A 921 2.54 -21.24 -20.16
C MET A 921 1.32 -22.15 -20.02
N LEU A 922 0.54 -22.02 -18.94
CA LEU A 922 -0.72 -22.75 -18.78
C LEU A 922 -1.74 -22.43 -19.86
N ARG A 923 -1.85 -21.16 -20.27
CA ARG A 923 -2.68 -20.78 -21.42
C ARG A 923 -2.26 -21.57 -22.65
N ASN A 924 -0.98 -21.60 -22.97
CA ASN A 924 -0.50 -22.30 -24.15
C ASN A 924 -0.74 -23.81 -24.08
N VAL A 925 -0.69 -24.42 -22.89
CA VAL A 925 -1.08 -25.83 -22.70
C VAL A 925 -2.53 -26.06 -23.09
N PHE A 926 -3.47 -25.30 -22.54
CA PHE A 926 -4.90 -25.51 -22.80
C PHE A 926 -5.34 -25.07 -24.20
N GLU A 927 -4.70 -24.04 -24.75
CA GLU A 927 -5.01 -23.53 -26.11
C GLU A 927 -4.40 -24.42 -27.19
N ASN A 928 -3.16 -24.89 -27.04
CA ASN A 928 -2.40 -25.52 -28.12
C ASN A 928 -2.22 -27.04 -27.98
N THR A 929 -2.98 -27.70 -27.09
CA THR A 929 -2.97 -29.16 -26.96
C THR A 929 -4.30 -29.74 -27.47
N PRO A 930 -4.41 -30.12 -28.77
CA PRO A 930 -5.64 -30.63 -29.37
C PRO A 930 -6.23 -31.83 -28.62
N ARG A 931 -5.38 -32.68 -28.03
CA ARG A 931 -5.78 -33.85 -27.25
C ARG A 931 -6.48 -33.55 -25.93
N LEU A 932 -6.53 -32.30 -25.49
CA LEU A 932 -7.31 -31.89 -24.32
C LEU A 932 -8.77 -31.57 -24.67
N ARG A 933 -9.08 -31.41 -25.96
CA ARG A 933 -10.39 -30.96 -26.40
C ARG A 933 -11.29 -32.15 -26.68
N TYR A 934 -12.49 -32.10 -26.12
CA TYR A 934 -13.59 -32.93 -26.59
C TYR A 934 -14.04 -32.36 -27.94
N ASN A 935 -13.95 -33.14 -29.01
CA ASN A 935 -14.53 -32.74 -30.29
C ASN A 935 -16.06 -32.67 -30.12
N GLU A 936 -16.70 -31.59 -30.57
CA GLU A 936 -18.17 -31.53 -30.67
C GLU A 936 -18.73 -32.54 -31.69
N ALA A 937 -17.86 -33.17 -32.48
CA ALA A 937 -18.16 -34.35 -33.28
C ALA A 937 -17.55 -35.60 -32.60
N GLY A 938 -18.25 -36.17 -31.63
CA GLY A 938 -17.87 -37.41 -30.93
C GLY A 938 -18.43 -37.55 -29.53
#